data_AF-A3GFP6-F1
#
_entry.id   AF-A3GFP6-F1
#
_cell.length_a   1.000
_cell.length_b   1.000
_cell.length_c   1.000
_cell.angle_alpha   90.00
_cell.angle_beta   90.00
_cell.angle_gamma   90.00
#
_symmetry.space_group_name_H-M   'P 1'
#
loop_
_entity.id
_entity.type
_entity.pdbx_description
1 polymer ?
#
loop_
_entity_poly.entity_id
_entity_poly.type
_entity_poly.pdbx_seq_one_letter_code
_entity_poly.pdbx_strand_id
1 'polypeptide(L)'
;MVGPKRIDIVVENLFMTSDFFLQKAHKIVLNIYSEQGMNEYFKMIKISIKSLVIIARKYAQHLTPRKESILYYKLARLFLFETENIDKADENIYKSGTIAKRNKFTDLIFVSDYLSAQIKERNNKTVFVNFINERVTYYENLELHHYVTMLQLLKIESLLTYDANTAVIILQSLAQSEKIDELTKVHCMLSLSNLHLYRGSPSISLSIVNEIDKILDSLGNETPRQMAAMSAITRYYGEIQMNNVDEASKIMKSINSLIANEQNLSWSSWREDGKFKIEIPIQPEANTLIPTYLSWLNSDEFVIMFYFLTGIHYMSEAANGKKKSKKVFDRCLQIVEKQLLELGSVNNKRNLSITDLSNKIIRLKFIKYSTKIYQAWIGFLNGEFKDINYLNEFMSDYNNRRFSDEEFCEYSLLLPKTYYLFALYYHYKGDIQAAKYYYLKVKNLTSEFNSAANSDVVSSNCSVVGLGNVAMVPKSEFSELYVFSSVHLLVLVQFELSQLMKQAPGQSTDAINDCFKLCNRLHNELNGAFGDRSTSNSFTSNFAKCNDLLKMTHSILVNISDEEQQNSTFLQELSQVYNKYELKVCFPFVFNVVKHLLFVSTTSLEEKNKYLSEFLTLISIPAKTDFERIVFTFILKSLLLHFKSTGENDKANMVELQLQYIHKSLEDKYRFVLSNIAATV
;
A
#
# COMPACT_ATOMS: atom_id res chain seq x y z
N MET A 1 -55.38 32.05 9.94
CA MET A 1 -54.46 31.97 11.09
C MET A 1 -54.19 30.50 11.39
N VAL A 2 -52.97 30.03 11.11
CA VAL A 2 -52.54 28.66 11.45
C VAL A 2 -51.85 28.77 12.81
N GLY A 3 -52.37 28.08 13.84
CA GLY A 3 -51.83 28.18 15.21
C GLY A 3 -50.38 27.68 15.34
N PRO A 4 -49.61 28.17 16.34
CA PRO A 4 -48.18 27.88 16.50
C PRO A 4 -47.84 26.38 16.53
N LYS A 5 -48.64 25.56 17.22
CA LYS A 5 -48.47 24.08 17.24
C LYS A 5 -48.55 23.42 15.85
N ARG A 6 -49.33 24.00 14.91
CA ARG A 6 -49.46 23.45 13.56
C ARG A 6 -48.28 23.84 12.66
N ILE A 7 -47.60 24.95 12.94
CA ILE A 7 -46.38 25.37 12.24
C ILE A 7 -45.21 24.48 12.66
N ASP A 8 -45.05 24.21 13.96
CA ASP A 8 -43.99 23.34 14.47
C ASP A 8 -44.04 21.93 13.87
N ILE A 9 -45.25 21.35 13.77
CA ILE A 9 -45.46 20.05 13.12
C ILE A 9 -45.06 20.08 11.65
N VAL A 10 -45.37 21.15 10.92
CA VAL A 10 -44.99 21.29 9.51
C VAL A 10 -43.48 21.38 9.35
N VAL A 11 -42.80 22.16 10.19
CA VAL A 11 -41.34 22.28 10.19
C VAL A 11 -40.69 20.93 10.48
N GLU A 12 -41.14 20.23 11.52
CA GLU A 12 -40.59 18.93 11.91
C GLU A 12 -40.81 17.88 10.82
N ASN A 13 -42.00 17.85 10.22
CA ASN A 13 -42.30 16.98 9.08
C ASN A 13 -41.39 17.27 7.89
N LEU A 14 -41.05 18.53 7.60
CA LEU A 14 -40.14 18.88 6.51
C LEU A 14 -38.69 18.46 6.79
N PHE A 15 -38.22 18.54 8.05
CA PHE A 15 -36.92 17.96 8.44
C PHE A 15 -36.90 16.44 8.25
N MET A 16 -37.93 15.76 8.75
CA MET A 16 -38.07 14.30 8.57
C MET A 16 -38.18 13.91 7.09
N THR A 17 -38.90 14.70 6.29
CA THR A 17 -39.01 14.50 4.84
C THR A 17 -37.65 14.61 4.16
N SER A 18 -36.84 15.61 4.56
CA SER A 18 -35.48 15.76 4.06
C SER A 18 -34.63 14.52 4.32
N ASP A 19 -34.61 14.05 5.57
CA ASP A 19 -33.81 12.89 5.96
C ASP A 19 -34.32 11.60 5.30
N PHE A 20 -35.65 11.42 5.20
CA PHE A 20 -36.29 10.28 4.54
C PHE A 20 -35.90 10.18 3.06
N PHE A 21 -36.00 11.27 2.30
CA PHE A 21 -35.68 11.24 0.88
C PHE A 21 -34.18 11.10 0.61
N LEU A 22 -33.32 11.63 1.48
CA LEU A 22 -31.88 11.38 1.40
C LEU A 22 -31.57 9.88 1.57
N GLN A 23 -32.08 9.26 2.65
CA GLN A 23 -31.89 7.83 2.89
C GLN A 23 -32.52 6.98 1.78
N LYS A 24 -33.66 7.41 1.23
CA LYS A 24 -34.30 6.70 0.12
C LYS A 24 -33.44 6.76 -1.14
N ALA A 25 -32.83 7.92 -1.44
CA ALA A 25 -31.89 8.06 -2.55
C ALA A 25 -30.71 7.10 -2.38
N HIS A 26 -30.06 7.12 -1.21
CA HIS A 26 -28.92 6.24 -0.91
C HIS A 26 -29.28 4.76 -1.01
N LYS A 27 -30.49 4.35 -0.61
CA LYS A 27 -30.98 2.96 -0.74
C LYS A 27 -31.22 2.49 -2.19
N ILE A 28 -31.41 3.42 -3.13
CA ILE A 28 -31.63 3.12 -4.55
C ILE A 28 -30.42 3.44 -5.41
N VAL A 29 -29.25 3.68 -4.80
CA VAL A 29 -28.04 4.14 -5.50
C VAL A 29 -27.61 3.21 -6.64
N LEU A 30 -27.88 1.90 -6.56
CA LEU A 30 -27.56 0.97 -7.64
C LEU A 30 -28.44 1.14 -8.89
N ASN A 31 -29.55 1.87 -8.80
CA ASN A 31 -30.43 2.10 -9.96
C ASN A 31 -29.82 3.12 -10.94
N ILE A 32 -28.73 3.81 -10.56
CA ILE A 32 -28.09 4.86 -11.37
C ILE A 32 -27.53 4.35 -12.71
N TYR A 33 -27.31 3.04 -12.86
CA TYR A 33 -26.88 2.44 -14.13
C TYR A 33 -27.97 2.50 -15.22
N SER A 34 -29.21 2.86 -14.85
CA SER A 34 -30.28 3.18 -15.78
C SER A 34 -30.54 4.69 -15.78
N GLU A 35 -30.83 5.27 -16.95
CA GLU A 35 -31.16 6.70 -17.07
C GLU A 35 -32.36 7.07 -16.16
N GLN A 36 -33.37 6.20 -16.10
CA GLN A 36 -34.54 6.40 -15.23
C GLN A 36 -34.15 6.39 -13.73
N GLY A 37 -33.31 5.45 -13.30
CA GLY A 37 -32.89 5.34 -11.92
C GLY A 37 -31.96 6.49 -11.48
N MET A 38 -31.07 6.95 -12.37
CA MET A 38 -30.25 8.14 -12.14
C MET A 38 -31.14 9.39 -11.94
N ASN A 39 -32.13 9.58 -12.81
CA ASN A 39 -33.11 10.66 -12.69
C ASN A 39 -33.91 10.55 -11.38
N GLU A 40 -34.27 9.34 -10.97
CA GLU A 40 -35.00 9.12 -9.71
C GLU A 40 -34.14 9.43 -8.48
N TYR A 41 -32.87 9.01 -8.46
CA TYR A 41 -31.91 9.34 -7.39
C TYR A 41 -31.81 10.86 -7.20
N PHE A 42 -31.49 11.60 -8.28
CA PHE A 42 -31.35 13.06 -8.19
C PHE A 42 -32.66 13.77 -7.88
N LYS A 43 -33.80 13.21 -8.30
CA LYS A 43 -35.12 13.71 -7.89
C LYS A 43 -35.31 13.60 -6.37
N MET A 44 -34.90 12.49 -5.74
CA MET A 44 -34.99 12.32 -4.29
C MET A 44 -34.06 13.30 -3.55
N ILE A 45 -32.81 13.44 -3.99
CA ILE A 45 -31.88 14.45 -3.44
C ILE A 45 -32.47 15.86 -3.57
N LYS A 46 -33.04 16.21 -4.74
CA LYS A 46 -33.69 17.50 -4.97
C LYS A 46 -34.88 17.73 -4.05
N ILE A 47 -35.69 16.70 -3.76
CA ILE A 47 -36.81 16.80 -2.80
C ILE A 47 -36.26 17.01 -1.38
N SER A 48 -35.19 16.31 -1.01
CA SER A 48 -34.53 16.48 0.29
C SER A 48 -34.10 17.94 0.51
N ILE A 49 -33.34 18.50 -0.44
CA ILE A 49 -32.90 19.90 -0.42
C ILE A 49 -34.10 20.86 -0.43
N LYS A 50 -35.08 20.64 -1.30
CA LYS A 50 -36.27 21.51 -1.39
C LYS A 50 -37.05 21.56 -0.08
N SER A 51 -37.13 20.45 0.64
CA SER A 51 -37.84 20.39 1.93
C SER A 51 -37.20 21.36 2.94
N LEU A 52 -35.87 21.38 3.03
CA LEU A 52 -35.14 22.33 3.87
C LEU A 52 -35.21 23.77 3.34
N VAL A 53 -35.13 23.99 2.03
CA VAL A 53 -35.28 25.33 1.44
C VAL A 53 -36.65 25.94 1.72
N ILE A 54 -37.72 25.12 1.77
CA ILE A 54 -39.06 25.59 2.15
C ILE A 54 -39.06 26.09 3.59
N ILE A 55 -38.41 25.37 4.51
CA ILE A 55 -38.25 25.83 5.90
C ILE A 55 -37.52 27.18 5.91
N ALA A 56 -36.39 27.28 5.22
CA ALA A 56 -35.55 28.49 5.21
C ALA A 56 -36.28 29.72 4.64
N ARG A 57 -37.13 29.54 3.63
CA ARG A 57 -37.82 30.66 2.96
C ARG A 57 -39.14 31.05 3.60
N LYS A 58 -39.92 30.08 4.10
CA LYS A 58 -41.30 30.32 4.56
C LYS A 58 -41.46 30.26 6.07
N TYR A 59 -40.57 29.56 6.77
CA TYR A 59 -40.72 29.24 8.19
C TYR A 59 -39.54 29.65 9.06
N ALA A 60 -38.48 30.26 8.50
CA ALA A 60 -37.28 30.64 9.26
C ALA A 60 -37.59 31.52 10.48
N GLN A 61 -38.50 32.49 10.33
CA GLN A 61 -38.95 33.37 11.43
C GLN A 61 -39.64 32.64 12.60
N HIS A 62 -40.05 31.37 12.40
CA HIS A 62 -40.68 30.54 13.42
C HIS A 62 -39.71 29.54 14.04
N LEU A 63 -38.45 29.50 13.60
CA LEU A 63 -37.44 28.63 14.18
C LEU A 63 -36.78 29.28 15.38
N THR A 64 -36.48 28.47 16.40
CA THR A 64 -35.48 28.85 17.39
C THR A 64 -34.12 29.04 16.71
N PRO A 65 -33.23 29.94 17.18
CA PRO A 65 -31.91 30.15 16.57
C PRO A 65 -31.08 28.87 16.43
N ARG A 66 -31.21 27.93 17.37
CA ARG A 66 -30.55 26.62 17.31
C ARG A 66 -31.04 25.78 16.13
N LYS A 67 -32.36 25.62 15.98
CA LYS A 67 -32.98 24.91 14.84
C LYS A 67 -32.67 25.60 13.50
N GLU A 68 -32.62 26.93 13.48
CA GLU A 68 -32.27 27.70 12.29
C GLU A 68 -30.81 27.47 11.86
N SER A 69 -29.86 27.47 12.80
CA SER A 69 -28.47 27.11 12.50
C SER A 69 -28.35 25.67 11.98
N ILE A 70 -29.03 24.70 12.63
CA ILE A 70 -29.05 23.30 12.17
C ILE A 70 -29.63 23.16 10.75
N LEU A 71 -30.67 23.93 10.42
CA LEU A 71 -31.25 23.96 9.07
C LEU A 71 -30.21 24.34 8.02
N TYR A 72 -29.52 25.46 8.24
CA TYR A 72 -28.51 25.95 7.31
C TYR A 72 -27.29 25.03 7.24
N TYR A 73 -26.88 24.44 8.37
CA TYR A 73 -25.85 23.41 8.40
C TYR A 73 -26.23 22.18 7.55
N LYS A 74 -27.46 21.64 7.71
CA LYS A 74 -27.95 20.51 6.91
C LYS A 74 -28.00 20.84 5.42
N LEU A 75 -28.43 22.06 5.06
CA LEU A 75 -28.40 22.53 3.67
C LEU A 75 -26.98 22.59 3.11
N ALA A 76 -26.04 23.19 3.84
CA ALA A 76 -24.64 23.26 3.43
C ALA A 76 -24.04 21.88 3.21
N ARG A 77 -24.32 20.94 4.12
CA ARG A 77 -23.85 19.55 4.03
C ARG A 77 -24.39 18.84 2.80
N LEU A 78 -25.68 18.98 2.49
CA LEU A 78 -26.26 18.42 1.26
C LEU A 78 -25.65 19.02 0.00
N PHE A 79 -25.45 20.34 -0.05
CA PHE A 79 -24.83 20.98 -1.20
C PHE A 79 -23.38 20.54 -1.41
N LEU A 80 -22.61 20.35 -0.33
CA LEU A 80 -21.23 19.87 -0.41
C LEU A 80 -21.12 18.42 -0.88
N PHE A 81 -21.88 17.50 -0.27
CA PHE A 81 -21.68 16.07 -0.48
C PHE A 81 -22.51 15.47 -1.61
N GLU A 82 -23.68 16.04 -1.94
CA GLU A 82 -24.62 15.48 -2.92
C GLU A 82 -24.74 16.31 -4.20
N THR A 83 -24.04 17.45 -4.30
CA THR A 83 -24.13 18.35 -5.46
C THR A 83 -22.79 19.00 -5.80
N GLU A 84 -22.72 19.62 -6.99
CA GLU A 84 -21.58 20.43 -7.43
C GLU A 84 -21.67 21.92 -7.00
N ASN A 85 -22.71 22.33 -6.27
CA ASN A 85 -22.96 23.73 -5.92
C ASN A 85 -22.19 24.16 -4.65
N ILE A 86 -20.87 24.26 -4.72
CA ILE A 86 -20.02 24.60 -3.57
C ILE A 86 -20.31 26.01 -3.04
N ASP A 87 -20.61 26.97 -3.92
CA ASP A 87 -20.97 28.35 -3.51
C ASP A 87 -22.18 28.40 -2.57
N LYS A 88 -23.19 27.55 -2.85
CA LYS A 88 -24.37 27.44 -1.98
C LYS A 88 -24.02 26.77 -0.66
N ALA A 89 -23.07 25.85 -0.65
CA ALA A 89 -22.58 25.26 0.60
C ALA A 89 -21.92 26.35 1.47
N ASP A 90 -21.07 27.19 0.88
CA ASP A 90 -20.39 28.29 1.60
C ASP A 90 -21.38 29.35 2.11
N GLU A 91 -22.38 29.75 1.30
CA GLU A 91 -23.42 30.70 1.74
C GLU A 91 -24.22 30.18 2.94
N ASN A 92 -24.65 28.91 2.89
CA ASN A 92 -25.46 28.33 3.96
C ASN A 92 -24.61 28.08 5.22
N ILE A 93 -23.36 27.64 5.10
CA ILE A 93 -22.51 27.42 6.28
C ILE A 93 -22.17 28.74 6.98
N TYR A 94 -21.96 29.82 6.21
CA TYR A 94 -21.76 31.16 6.75
C TYR A 94 -22.97 31.62 7.59
N LYS A 95 -24.20 31.39 7.10
CA LYS A 95 -25.43 31.70 7.87
C LYS A 95 -25.51 30.87 9.15
N SER A 96 -25.27 29.57 9.08
CA SER A 96 -25.24 28.69 10.27
C SER A 96 -24.25 29.20 11.31
N GLY A 97 -23.00 29.44 10.91
CA GLY A 97 -21.95 29.92 11.82
C GLY A 97 -22.26 31.29 12.41
N THR A 98 -22.85 32.21 11.64
CA THR A 98 -23.25 33.54 12.13
C THR A 98 -24.33 33.45 13.21
N ILE A 99 -25.36 32.63 13.00
CA ILE A 99 -26.42 32.41 13.98
C ILE A 99 -25.85 31.75 15.24
N ALA A 100 -25.00 30.74 15.08
CA ALA A 100 -24.36 30.05 16.20
C ALA A 100 -23.46 30.99 17.03
N LYS A 101 -22.65 31.82 16.38
CA LYS A 101 -21.78 32.83 17.03
C LYS A 101 -22.59 33.88 17.79
N ARG A 102 -23.63 34.44 17.18
CA ARG A 102 -24.52 35.44 17.82
C ARG A 102 -25.17 34.91 19.11
N ASN A 103 -25.51 33.62 19.13
CA ASN A 103 -26.19 32.98 20.26
C ASN A 103 -25.26 32.16 21.17
N LYS A 104 -23.94 32.19 20.93
CA LYS A 104 -22.91 31.50 21.72
C LYS A 104 -23.11 29.97 21.83
N PHE A 105 -23.57 29.33 20.76
CA PHE A 105 -23.69 27.87 20.70
C PHE A 105 -22.37 27.24 20.28
N THR A 106 -21.44 27.03 21.23
CA THR A 106 -20.07 26.57 20.96
C THR A 106 -20.00 25.29 20.12
N ASP A 107 -20.90 24.32 20.38
CA ASP A 107 -21.02 23.08 19.61
C ASP A 107 -21.37 23.34 18.13
N LEU A 108 -22.34 24.23 17.89
CA LEU A 108 -22.76 24.61 16.54
C LEU A 108 -21.75 25.50 15.81
N ILE A 109 -20.99 26.31 16.55
CA ILE A 109 -19.86 27.07 16.00
C ILE A 109 -18.80 26.09 15.49
N PHE A 110 -18.43 25.10 16.31
CA PHE A 110 -17.43 24.10 15.95
C PHE A 110 -17.83 23.28 14.71
N VAL A 111 -19.02 22.68 14.69
CA VAL A 111 -19.44 21.89 13.51
C VAL A 111 -19.59 22.76 12.26
N SER A 112 -19.95 24.04 12.42
CA SER A 112 -19.99 24.98 11.29
C SER A 112 -18.59 25.32 10.78
N ASP A 113 -17.64 25.56 11.69
CA ASP A 113 -16.23 25.79 11.33
C ASP A 113 -15.62 24.56 10.67
N TYR A 114 -15.90 23.35 11.18
CA TYR A 114 -15.42 22.09 10.61
C TYR A 114 -15.92 21.86 9.18
N LEU A 115 -17.23 22.03 8.93
CA LEU A 115 -17.79 21.91 7.57
C LEU A 115 -17.33 23.05 6.65
N SER A 116 -17.17 24.26 7.19
CA SER A 116 -16.58 25.40 6.47
C SER A 116 -15.16 25.11 6.02
N ALA A 117 -14.36 24.44 6.85
CA ALA A 117 -13.03 24.00 6.47
C ALA A 117 -13.07 22.99 5.30
N GLN A 118 -13.94 21.97 5.35
CA GLN A 118 -14.12 21.01 4.25
C GLN A 118 -14.55 21.68 2.93
N ILE A 119 -15.41 22.70 3.01
CA ILE A 119 -15.80 23.52 1.84
C ILE A 119 -14.59 24.27 1.28
N LYS A 120 -13.79 24.89 2.15
CA LYS A 120 -12.61 25.67 1.75
C LYS A 120 -11.51 24.78 1.18
N GLU A 121 -11.35 23.57 1.69
CA GLU A 121 -10.42 22.58 1.15
C GLU A 121 -10.69 22.29 -0.32
N ARG A 122 -11.97 22.13 -0.70
CA ARG A 122 -12.36 21.93 -2.10
C ARG A 122 -12.14 23.14 -3.00
N ASN A 123 -12.24 24.35 -2.43
CA ASN A 123 -12.09 25.59 -3.20
C ASN A 123 -10.62 26.01 -3.36
N ASN A 124 -9.87 26.09 -2.25
CA ASN A 124 -8.50 26.59 -2.24
C ASN A 124 -7.73 26.10 -0.99
N LYS A 125 -6.65 25.36 -1.23
CA LYS A 125 -5.78 24.75 -0.19
C LYS A 125 -5.16 25.79 0.75
N THR A 126 -4.66 26.90 0.21
CA THR A 126 -4.04 27.97 1.02
C THR A 126 -5.06 28.62 1.95
N VAL A 127 -6.27 28.86 1.44
CA VAL A 127 -7.38 29.40 2.24
C VAL A 127 -7.78 28.42 3.35
N PHE A 128 -7.83 27.13 3.05
CA PHE A 128 -8.09 26.08 4.03
C PHE A 128 -7.06 26.06 5.16
N VAL A 129 -5.76 26.01 4.84
CA VAL A 129 -4.69 25.93 5.86
C VAL A 129 -4.70 27.16 6.77
N ASN A 130 -4.87 28.36 6.20
CA ASN A 130 -4.96 29.60 6.96
C ASN A 130 -6.19 29.59 7.89
N PHE A 131 -7.35 29.18 7.37
CA PHE A 131 -8.57 29.07 8.15
C PHE A 131 -8.43 28.09 9.31
N ILE A 132 -7.88 26.89 9.06
CA ILE A 132 -7.66 25.89 10.10
C ILE A 132 -6.71 26.40 11.18
N ASN A 133 -5.58 27.01 10.81
CA ASN A 133 -4.62 27.54 11.79
C ASN A 133 -5.27 28.59 12.69
N GLU A 134 -6.05 29.51 12.11
CA GLU A 134 -6.79 30.52 12.87
C GLU A 134 -7.80 29.88 13.85
N ARG A 135 -8.55 28.86 13.38
CA ARG A 135 -9.52 28.15 14.23
C ARG A 135 -8.84 27.32 15.32
N VAL A 136 -7.72 26.67 15.03
CA VAL A 136 -6.91 25.94 16.01
C VAL A 136 -6.48 26.88 17.14
N THR A 137 -5.86 28.01 16.83
CA THR A 137 -5.48 29.01 17.84
C THR A 137 -6.68 29.54 18.62
N TYR A 138 -7.82 29.75 17.96
CA TYR A 138 -9.05 30.17 18.62
C TYR A 138 -9.53 29.14 19.67
N TYR A 139 -9.58 27.85 19.34
CA TYR A 139 -10.02 26.81 20.28
C TYR A 139 -8.96 26.47 21.33
N GLU A 140 -7.67 26.63 21.03
CA GLU A 140 -6.58 26.53 22.00
C GLU A 140 -6.72 27.60 23.09
N ASN A 141 -7.00 28.85 22.71
CA ASN A 141 -7.22 29.95 23.66
C ASN A 141 -8.46 29.76 24.54
N LEU A 142 -9.39 28.89 24.13
CA LEU A 142 -10.58 28.51 24.90
C LEU A 142 -10.37 27.20 25.69
N GLU A 143 -9.16 26.63 25.66
CA GLU A 143 -8.81 25.35 26.30
C GLU A 143 -9.66 24.16 25.81
N LEU A 144 -10.23 24.25 24.59
CA LEU A 144 -11.06 23.22 23.98
C LEU A 144 -10.21 22.23 23.17
N HIS A 145 -9.35 21.49 23.85
CA HIS A 145 -8.33 20.63 23.23
C HIS A 145 -8.89 19.59 22.25
N HIS A 146 -10.06 19.00 22.53
CA HIS A 146 -10.67 18.02 21.62
C HIS A 146 -11.08 18.61 20.26
N TYR A 147 -11.55 19.86 20.24
CA TYR A 147 -11.86 20.57 18.98
C TYR A 147 -10.59 20.88 18.20
N VAL A 148 -9.51 21.24 18.91
CA VAL A 148 -8.19 21.44 18.31
C VAL A 148 -7.72 20.15 17.64
N THR A 149 -7.79 19.02 18.34
CA THR A 149 -7.39 17.71 17.79
C THR A 149 -8.18 17.36 16.52
N MET A 150 -9.49 17.58 16.51
CA MET A 150 -10.31 17.32 15.31
C MET A 150 -9.94 18.18 14.11
N LEU A 151 -9.66 19.46 14.33
CA LEU A 151 -9.21 20.36 13.26
C LEU A 151 -7.82 19.98 12.77
N GLN A 152 -6.94 19.53 13.67
CA GLN A 152 -5.62 19.03 13.31
C GLN A 152 -5.68 17.71 12.54
N LEU A 153 -6.60 16.79 12.88
CA LEU A 153 -6.85 15.58 12.10
C LEU A 153 -7.32 15.90 10.69
N LEU A 154 -8.29 16.83 10.55
CA LEU A 154 -8.73 17.31 9.22
C LEU A 154 -7.58 17.98 8.45
N LYS A 155 -6.72 18.75 9.14
CA LYS A 155 -5.51 19.33 8.55
C LYS A 155 -4.56 18.26 8.05
N ILE A 156 -4.35 17.19 8.83
CA ILE A 156 -3.48 16.07 8.49
C ILE A 156 -4.01 15.40 7.22
N GLU A 157 -5.30 15.05 7.13
CA GLU A 157 -5.89 14.43 5.94
C GLU A 157 -5.59 15.23 4.66
N SER A 158 -5.73 16.55 4.73
CA SER A 158 -5.38 17.44 3.63
C SER A 158 -3.87 17.48 3.35
N LEU A 159 -3.04 17.65 4.39
CA LEU A 159 -1.59 17.74 4.25
C LEU A 159 -0.97 16.43 3.76
N LEU A 160 -1.50 15.26 4.09
CA LEU A 160 -1.03 13.98 3.53
C LEU A 160 -1.07 13.97 1.99
N THR A 161 -1.93 14.80 1.40
CA THR A 161 -2.08 14.93 -0.05
C THR A 161 -1.05 15.86 -0.69
N TYR A 162 -0.57 16.89 0.03
CA TYR A 162 0.22 17.99 -0.56
C TYR A 162 1.55 18.27 0.16
N ASP A 163 1.62 18.02 1.46
CA ASP A 163 2.81 18.16 2.32
C ASP A 163 2.81 17.07 3.39
N ALA A 164 3.13 15.86 2.94
CA ALA A 164 3.17 14.66 3.79
C ALA A 164 4.15 14.78 4.96
N ASN A 165 5.23 15.57 4.83
CA ASN A 165 6.22 15.72 5.88
C ASN A 165 5.66 16.54 7.06
N THR A 166 5.01 17.67 6.77
CA THR A 166 4.34 18.45 7.82
C THR A 166 3.19 17.66 8.45
N ALA A 167 2.42 16.92 7.66
CA ALA A 167 1.35 16.04 8.18
C ALA A 167 1.90 15.05 9.23
N VAL A 168 3.04 14.42 8.92
CA VAL A 168 3.71 13.47 9.80
C VAL A 168 4.17 14.12 11.10
N ILE A 169 4.77 15.31 11.04
CA ILE A 169 5.24 16.02 12.25
C ILE A 169 4.06 16.30 13.20
N ILE A 170 2.94 16.77 12.65
CA ILE A 170 1.72 17.03 13.43
C ILE A 170 1.20 15.71 14.01
N LEU A 171 1.15 14.64 13.21
CA LEU A 171 0.67 13.33 13.64
C LEU A 171 1.51 12.73 14.78
N GLN A 172 2.84 12.87 14.71
CA GLN A 172 3.76 12.45 15.78
C GLN A 172 3.51 13.24 17.07
N SER A 173 3.32 14.56 16.96
CA SER A 173 3.01 15.41 18.11
C SER A 173 1.70 15.00 18.78
N LEU A 174 0.66 14.68 18.00
CA LEU A 174 -0.62 14.21 18.53
C LEU A 174 -0.50 12.82 19.17
N ALA A 175 0.21 11.90 18.52
CA ALA A 175 0.41 10.55 19.06
C ALA A 175 1.13 10.54 20.43
N GLN A 176 1.91 11.58 20.74
CA GLN A 176 2.64 11.72 22.01
C GLN A 176 1.94 12.62 23.04
N SER A 177 0.87 13.31 22.67
CA SER A 177 0.20 14.27 23.54
C SER A 177 -0.59 13.57 24.66
N GLU A 178 -0.40 14.01 25.89
CA GLU A 178 -1.17 13.56 27.07
C GLU A 178 -2.57 14.18 27.14
N LYS A 179 -2.85 15.20 26.31
CA LYS A 179 -4.12 15.95 26.31
C LYS A 179 -5.21 15.31 25.46
N ILE A 180 -4.91 14.20 24.79
CA ILE A 180 -5.80 13.54 23.83
C ILE A 180 -6.33 12.25 24.45
N ASP A 181 -7.61 11.95 24.22
CA ASP A 181 -8.21 10.70 24.68
C ASP A 181 -7.56 9.47 24.02
N GLU A 182 -7.65 8.32 24.70
CA GLU A 182 -6.95 7.11 24.28
C GLU A 182 -7.36 6.61 22.89
N LEU A 183 -8.66 6.68 22.53
CA LEU A 183 -9.15 6.22 21.23
C LEU A 183 -8.66 7.13 20.09
N THR A 184 -8.68 8.44 20.29
CA THR A 184 -8.12 9.40 19.32
C THR A 184 -6.61 9.24 19.20
N LYS A 185 -5.91 9.00 20.33
CA LYS A 185 -4.47 8.70 20.33
C LYS A 185 -4.17 7.43 19.54
N VAL A 186 -4.93 6.35 19.75
CA VAL A 186 -4.82 5.11 18.97
C VAL A 186 -5.06 5.36 17.48
N HIS A 187 -6.05 6.18 17.12
CA HIS A 187 -6.29 6.55 15.71
C HIS A 187 -5.09 7.27 15.07
N CYS A 188 -4.48 8.23 15.79
CA CYS A 188 -3.27 8.91 15.36
C CYS A 188 -2.10 7.92 15.18
N MET A 189 -1.89 7.04 16.16
CA MET A 189 -0.81 6.04 16.14
C MET A 189 -1.01 5.01 15.02
N LEU A 190 -2.25 4.54 14.78
CA LEU A 190 -2.58 3.64 13.66
C LEU A 190 -2.27 4.30 12.31
N SER A 191 -2.65 5.57 12.15
CA SER A 191 -2.35 6.35 10.96
C SER A 191 -0.83 6.49 10.76
N LEU A 192 -0.09 6.79 11.83
CA LEU A 192 1.37 6.92 11.80
C LEU A 192 2.05 5.61 11.45
N SER A 193 1.59 4.51 12.04
CA SER A 193 2.10 3.16 11.77
C SER A 193 1.87 2.75 10.31
N ASN A 194 0.68 3.02 9.76
CA ASN A 194 0.37 2.77 8.35
C ASN A 194 1.27 3.58 7.41
N LEU A 195 1.59 4.83 7.75
CA LEU A 195 2.52 5.65 6.96
C LEU A 195 3.94 5.07 6.98
N HIS A 196 4.41 4.58 8.14
CA HIS A 196 5.69 3.89 8.22
C HIS A 196 5.71 2.61 7.36
N LEU A 197 4.66 1.79 7.37
CA LEU A 197 4.58 0.62 6.48
C LEU A 197 4.56 1.00 5.01
N TYR A 198 3.79 2.04 4.67
CA TYR A 198 3.67 2.51 3.29
C TYR A 198 5.01 3.03 2.74
N ARG A 199 5.87 3.61 3.60
CA ARG A 199 7.22 4.08 3.23
C ARG A 199 8.32 3.04 3.45
N GLY A 200 7.98 1.79 3.77
CA GLY A 200 8.96 0.71 3.94
C GLY A 200 9.75 0.79 5.25
N SER A 201 9.13 1.18 6.36
CA SER A 201 9.73 1.19 7.70
C SER A 201 8.97 0.26 8.67
N PRO A 202 8.90 -1.06 8.39
CA PRO A 202 8.08 -1.99 9.16
C PRO A 202 8.48 -2.13 10.63
N SER A 203 9.76 -2.01 10.98
CA SER A 203 10.23 -2.14 12.36
C SER A 203 9.63 -1.06 13.29
N ILE A 204 9.60 0.19 12.83
CA ILE A 204 8.99 1.31 13.57
C ILE A 204 7.47 1.16 13.63
N SER A 205 6.85 0.72 12.53
CA SER A 205 5.41 0.43 12.53
C SER A 205 5.05 -0.61 13.61
N LEU A 206 5.80 -1.71 13.69
CA LEU A 206 5.57 -2.76 14.67
C LEU A 206 5.79 -2.28 16.11
N SER A 207 6.77 -1.39 16.36
CA SER A 207 6.95 -0.80 17.70
C SER A 207 5.75 0.06 18.11
N ILE A 208 5.21 0.86 17.19
CA ILE A 208 4.00 1.67 17.43
C ILE A 208 2.78 0.75 17.67
N VAL A 209 2.64 -0.32 16.90
CA VAL A 209 1.54 -1.29 17.05
C VAL A 209 1.61 -2.04 18.39
N ASN A 210 2.80 -2.33 18.89
CA ASN A 210 2.97 -2.89 20.24
C ASN A 210 2.48 -1.94 21.34
N GLU A 211 2.58 -0.62 21.15
CA GLU A 211 2.03 0.35 22.08
C GLU A 211 0.51 0.49 21.94
N ILE A 212 0.00 0.47 20.70
CA ILE A 212 -1.44 0.47 20.41
C ILE A 212 -2.12 -0.71 21.10
N ASP A 213 -1.59 -1.92 20.94
CA ASP A 213 -2.21 -3.12 21.51
C ASP A 213 -2.29 -3.05 23.04
N LYS A 214 -1.30 -2.45 23.72
CA LYS A 214 -1.37 -2.23 25.18
C LYS A 214 -2.52 -1.31 25.58
N ILE A 215 -2.78 -0.26 24.80
CA ILE A 215 -3.88 0.69 25.04
C ILE A 215 -5.23 0.03 24.74
N LEU A 216 -5.31 -0.73 23.64
CA LEU A 216 -6.55 -1.44 23.27
C LEU A 216 -6.90 -2.52 24.31
N ASP A 217 -5.90 -3.22 24.84
CA ASP A 217 -6.07 -4.20 25.90
C ASP A 217 -6.55 -3.56 27.21
N SER A 218 -6.07 -2.35 27.55
CA SER A 218 -6.55 -1.62 28.74
C SER A 218 -7.99 -1.12 28.61
N LEU A 219 -8.42 -0.76 27.41
CA LEU A 219 -9.80 -0.32 27.11
C LEU A 219 -10.80 -1.49 27.09
N GLY A 220 -10.35 -2.71 26.79
CA GLY A 220 -11.18 -3.92 26.81
C GLY A 220 -12.42 -3.81 25.94
N ASN A 221 -13.61 -3.87 26.56
CA ASN A 221 -14.90 -3.86 25.85
C ASN A 221 -15.27 -2.49 25.22
N GLU A 222 -14.58 -1.41 25.59
CA GLU A 222 -14.80 -0.08 25.02
C GLU A 222 -14.12 0.08 23.64
N THR A 223 -13.21 -0.84 23.29
CA THR A 223 -12.50 -0.84 22.02
C THR A 223 -13.44 -1.09 20.84
N PRO A 224 -13.54 -0.16 19.86
CA PRO A 224 -14.23 -0.41 18.62
C PRO A 224 -13.61 -1.60 17.89
N ARG A 225 -14.44 -2.57 17.48
CA ARG A 225 -13.98 -3.80 16.80
C ARG A 225 -13.14 -3.51 15.56
N GLN A 226 -13.47 -2.42 14.85
CA GLN A 226 -12.73 -1.94 13.69
C GLN A 226 -11.30 -1.50 14.04
N MET A 227 -11.08 -0.84 15.18
CA MET A 227 -9.73 -0.43 15.60
C MET A 227 -8.85 -1.62 15.95
N ALA A 228 -9.40 -2.63 16.64
CA ALA A 228 -8.69 -3.89 16.88
C ALA A 228 -8.34 -4.59 15.55
N ALA A 229 -9.27 -4.61 14.59
CA ALA A 229 -9.05 -5.16 13.26
C ALA A 229 -7.99 -4.38 12.45
N MET A 230 -7.97 -3.04 12.57
CA MET A 230 -6.92 -2.18 11.99
C MET A 230 -5.56 -2.54 12.56
N SER A 231 -5.41 -2.59 13.89
CA SER A 231 -4.15 -2.97 14.54
C SER A 231 -3.66 -4.35 14.09
N ALA A 232 -4.55 -5.34 14.05
CA ALA A 232 -4.21 -6.70 13.64
C ALA A 232 -3.73 -6.78 12.17
N ILE A 233 -4.40 -6.09 11.23
CA ILE A 233 -3.98 -6.05 9.82
C ILE A 233 -2.66 -5.30 9.65
N THR A 234 -2.47 -4.17 10.33
CA THR A 234 -1.22 -3.38 10.29
C THR A 234 -0.06 -4.23 10.81
N ARG A 235 -0.25 -4.94 11.94
CA ARG A 235 0.72 -5.91 12.47
C ARG A 235 1.03 -7.01 11.46
N TYR A 236 -0.01 -7.60 10.88
CA TYR A 236 0.15 -8.69 9.91
C TYR A 236 0.97 -8.26 8.70
N TYR A 237 0.69 -7.07 8.16
CA TYR A 237 1.43 -6.52 7.03
C TYR A 237 2.89 -6.22 7.39
N GLY A 238 3.14 -5.66 8.58
CA GLY A 238 4.50 -5.42 9.09
C GLY A 238 5.32 -6.69 9.21
N GLU A 239 4.77 -7.75 9.81
CA GLU A 239 5.46 -9.05 9.93
C GLU A 239 5.73 -9.71 8.57
N ILE A 240 4.82 -9.54 7.59
CA ILE A 240 5.05 -9.98 6.20
C ILE A 240 6.25 -9.22 5.59
N GLN A 241 6.31 -7.89 5.71
CA GLN A 241 7.43 -7.08 5.18
C GLN A 241 8.78 -7.44 5.83
N MET A 242 8.76 -7.76 7.13
CA MET A 242 9.93 -8.26 7.87
C MET A 242 10.32 -9.70 7.53
N ASN A 243 9.52 -10.41 6.72
CA ASN A 243 9.70 -11.83 6.42
C ASN A 243 9.67 -12.74 7.69
N ASN A 244 8.92 -12.34 8.72
CA ASN A 244 8.72 -13.10 9.96
C ASN A 244 7.55 -14.09 9.80
N VAL A 245 7.79 -15.17 9.06
CA VAL A 245 6.75 -16.14 8.66
C VAL A 245 5.99 -16.74 9.84
N ASP A 246 6.67 -17.09 10.92
CA ASP A 246 6.06 -17.72 12.09
C ASP A 246 5.10 -16.77 12.81
N GLU A 247 5.50 -15.51 13.03
CA GLU A 247 4.67 -14.52 13.71
C GLU A 247 3.50 -14.08 12.83
N ALA A 248 3.76 -13.83 11.53
CA ALA A 248 2.72 -13.58 10.55
C ALA A 248 1.67 -14.71 10.52
N SER A 249 2.09 -15.98 10.65
CA SER A 249 1.18 -17.12 10.71
C SER A 249 0.30 -17.14 11.95
N LYS A 250 0.81 -16.71 13.11
CA LYS A 250 0.01 -16.59 14.34
C LYS A 250 -1.04 -15.48 14.20
N ILE A 251 -0.64 -14.31 13.70
CA ILE A 251 -1.54 -13.17 13.50
C ILE A 251 -2.62 -13.51 12.47
N MET A 252 -2.26 -14.17 11.36
CA MET A 252 -3.22 -14.64 10.36
C MET A 252 -4.32 -15.51 10.98
N LYS A 253 -3.97 -16.43 11.88
CA LYS A 253 -4.95 -17.27 12.60
C LYS A 253 -5.84 -16.44 13.52
N SER A 254 -5.28 -15.44 14.20
CA SER A 254 -6.04 -14.51 15.04
C SER A 254 -7.05 -13.71 14.22
N ILE A 255 -6.64 -13.12 13.09
CA ILE A 255 -7.54 -12.38 12.19
C ILE A 255 -8.65 -13.32 11.65
N ASN A 256 -8.30 -14.56 11.28
CA ASN A 256 -9.31 -15.51 10.82
C ASN A 256 -10.34 -15.85 11.92
N SER A 257 -9.92 -15.93 13.19
CA SER A 257 -10.83 -16.10 14.32
C SER A 257 -11.73 -14.88 14.54
N LEU A 258 -11.19 -13.67 14.37
CA LEU A 258 -11.97 -12.42 14.40
C LEU A 258 -13.03 -12.43 13.30
N ILE A 259 -12.67 -12.77 12.06
CA ILE A 259 -13.61 -12.86 10.94
C ILE A 259 -14.73 -13.87 11.24
N ALA A 260 -14.39 -15.05 11.77
CA ALA A 260 -15.39 -16.06 12.13
C ALA A 260 -16.36 -15.55 13.21
N ASN A 261 -15.85 -14.85 14.22
CA ASN A 261 -16.67 -14.25 15.27
C ASN A 261 -17.59 -13.15 14.72
N GLU A 262 -17.09 -12.27 13.85
CA GLU A 262 -17.91 -11.23 13.22
C GLU A 262 -18.98 -11.81 12.28
N GLN A 263 -18.68 -12.90 11.58
CA GLN A 263 -19.66 -13.63 10.78
C GLN A 263 -20.80 -14.19 11.65
N ASN A 264 -20.49 -14.75 12.82
CA ASN A 264 -21.50 -15.23 13.77
C ASN A 264 -22.38 -14.08 14.29
N LEU A 265 -21.83 -12.87 14.38
CA LEU A 265 -22.55 -11.65 14.76
C LEU A 265 -23.18 -10.93 13.56
N SER A 266 -23.17 -11.53 12.37
CA SER A 266 -23.70 -10.95 11.13
C SER A 266 -23.14 -9.56 10.82
N TRP A 267 -21.90 -9.28 11.24
CA TRP A 267 -21.22 -7.99 11.01
C TRP A 267 -22.01 -6.77 11.53
N SER A 268 -22.80 -6.92 12.60
CA SER A 268 -23.74 -5.88 13.04
C SER A 268 -23.10 -4.52 13.41
N SER A 269 -21.82 -4.51 13.78
CA SER A 269 -21.08 -3.29 14.09
C SER A 269 -20.43 -2.62 12.87
N TRP A 270 -20.42 -3.29 11.70
CA TRP A 270 -19.77 -2.81 10.49
C TRP A 270 -20.79 -2.18 9.55
N ARG A 271 -20.65 -0.89 9.30
CA ARG A 271 -21.50 -0.19 8.34
C ARG A 271 -21.00 -0.40 6.92
N GLU A 272 -21.94 -0.37 5.99
CA GLU A 272 -21.68 -0.56 4.57
C GLU A 272 -20.79 0.56 3.97
N ASP A 273 -20.96 1.78 4.48
CA ASP A 273 -20.18 2.97 4.12
C ASP A 273 -18.79 3.02 4.79
N GLY A 274 -18.41 1.96 5.51
CA GLY A 274 -17.09 1.86 6.16
C GLY A 274 -16.90 2.78 7.36
N LYS A 275 -17.96 3.46 7.83
CA LYS A 275 -17.88 4.38 8.96
C LYS A 275 -18.16 3.67 10.28
N PHE A 276 -17.40 4.00 11.33
CA PHE A 276 -17.67 3.54 12.69
C PHE A 276 -17.53 4.69 13.69
N LYS A 277 -18.20 4.56 14.83
CA LYS A 277 -18.31 5.61 15.83
C LYS A 277 -17.24 5.44 16.91
N ILE A 278 -16.60 6.54 17.28
CA ILE A 278 -15.86 6.71 18.53
C ILE A 278 -16.53 7.81 19.36
N GLU A 279 -16.41 7.75 20.67
CA GLU A 279 -16.95 8.75 21.58
C GLU A 279 -15.81 9.56 22.16
N ILE A 280 -15.80 10.87 21.87
CA ILE A 280 -14.75 11.77 22.34
C ILE A 280 -15.31 12.63 23.48
N PRO A 281 -14.66 12.65 24.66
CA PRO A 281 -15.08 13.54 25.73
C PRO A 281 -14.86 15.00 25.33
N ILE A 282 -15.80 15.90 25.63
CA ILE A 282 -15.60 17.35 25.45
C ILE A 282 -15.00 17.97 26.72
N GLN A 283 -15.50 17.50 27.86
CA GLN A 283 -15.14 17.93 29.20
C GLN A 283 -15.13 16.68 30.08
N PRO A 284 -13.96 16.22 30.57
CA PRO A 284 -13.84 15.04 31.41
C PRO A 284 -14.74 15.10 32.65
N GLU A 285 -14.91 16.30 33.22
CA GLU A 285 -15.68 16.55 34.44
C GLU A 285 -17.20 16.51 34.23
N ALA A 286 -17.67 16.80 33.01
CA ALA A 286 -19.11 16.90 32.69
C ALA A 286 -19.68 15.63 32.01
N ASN A 287 -18.86 14.58 31.85
CA ASN A 287 -19.18 13.32 31.18
C ASN A 287 -19.93 13.48 29.83
N THR A 288 -19.62 14.55 29.10
CA THR A 288 -20.28 14.87 27.83
C THR A 288 -19.45 14.32 26.67
N LEU A 289 -20.02 13.36 25.94
CA LEU A 289 -19.36 12.65 24.83
C LEU A 289 -19.91 13.12 23.48
N ILE A 290 -19.03 13.39 22.51
CA ILE A 290 -19.38 13.63 21.11
C ILE A 290 -19.21 12.34 20.30
N PRO A 291 -20.27 11.89 19.62
CA PRO A 291 -20.13 10.82 18.62
C PRO A 291 -19.36 11.34 17.40
N THR A 292 -18.18 10.77 17.17
CA THR A 292 -17.36 11.05 15.99
C THR A 292 -17.34 9.82 15.09
N TYR A 293 -17.48 10.02 13.79
CA TYR A 293 -17.43 8.92 12.82
C TYR A 293 -16.10 8.92 12.08
N LEU A 294 -15.35 7.85 12.22
CA LEU A 294 -14.14 7.58 11.44
C LEU A 294 -14.49 6.72 10.23
N SER A 295 -13.80 6.93 9.11
CA SER A 295 -14.00 6.16 7.87
C SER A 295 -12.86 5.16 7.69
N TRP A 296 -13.20 3.92 7.34
CA TRP A 296 -12.25 2.86 7.01
C TRP A 296 -12.90 1.84 6.04
N LEU A 297 -12.48 0.58 6.07
CA LEU A 297 -13.04 -0.51 5.28
C LEU A 297 -14.37 -0.98 5.88
N ASN A 298 -15.31 -1.36 5.02
CA ASN A 298 -16.45 -2.20 5.46
C ASN A 298 -16.03 -3.67 5.58
N SER A 299 -16.98 -4.52 6.00
CA SER A 299 -16.76 -5.94 6.25
C SER A 299 -16.23 -6.69 5.03
N ASP A 300 -16.80 -6.43 3.85
CA ASP A 300 -16.38 -7.07 2.60
C ASP A 300 -14.94 -6.68 2.23
N GLU A 301 -14.63 -5.39 2.30
CA GLU A 301 -13.30 -4.85 1.99
C GLU A 301 -12.24 -5.36 2.98
N PHE A 302 -12.57 -5.47 4.27
CA PHE A 302 -11.70 -6.06 5.29
C PHE A 302 -11.36 -7.53 4.98
N VAL A 303 -12.37 -8.33 4.64
CA VAL A 303 -12.18 -9.75 4.27
C VAL A 303 -11.34 -9.88 3.00
N ILE A 304 -11.60 -9.05 1.99
CA ILE A 304 -10.80 -9.01 0.76
C ILE A 304 -9.34 -8.68 1.07
N MET A 305 -9.08 -7.68 1.93
CA MET A 305 -7.72 -7.31 2.31
C MET A 305 -7.01 -8.39 3.10
N PHE A 306 -7.72 -9.09 4.00
CA PHE A 306 -7.18 -10.26 4.67
C PHE A 306 -6.75 -11.36 3.68
N TYR A 307 -7.61 -11.71 2.71
CA TYR A 307 -7.25 -12.73 1.70
C TYR A 307 -6.11 -12.26 0.78
N PHE A 308 -6.09 -10.98 0.41
CA PHE A 308 -5.01 -10.41 -0.39
C PHE A 308 -3.65 -10.52 0.33
N LEU A 309 -3.57 -10.09 1.60
CA LEU A 309 -2.36 -10.20 2.41
C LEU A 309 -1.97 -11.67 2.66
N THR A 310 -2.96 -12.54 2.88
CA THR A 310 -2.72 -13.99 3.02
C THR A 310 -2.12 -14.57 1.74
N GLY A 311 -2.55 -14.10 0.57
CA GLY A 311 -1.95 -14.47 -0.72
C GLY A 311 -0.47 -14.10 -0.78
N ILE A 312 -0.14 -12.86 -0.39
CA ILE A 312 1.25 -12.36 -0.32
C ILE A 312 2.08 -13.17 0.67
N HIS A 313 1.58 -13.41 1.89
CA HIS A 313 2.24 -14.21 2.92
C HIS A 313 2.67 -15.59 2.39
N TYR A 314 1.82 -16.26 1.63
CA TYR A 314 2.14 -17.57 1.05
C TYR A 314 2.98 -17.51 -0.24
N MET A 315 3.31 -16.34 -0.80
CA MET A 315 4.11 -16.25 -2.02
C MET A 315 5.49 -16.88 -1.86
N SER A 316 6.04 -16.83 -0.66
CA SER A 316 7.34 -17.41 -0.37
C SER A 316 7.37 -18.94 -0.48
N GLU A 317 6.22 -19.60 -0.28
CA GLU A 317 6.05 -21.03 -0.54
C GLU A 317 5.95 -21.34 -2.04
N ALA A 318 5.62 -20.35 -2.88
CA ALA A 318 5.35 -20.58 -4.31
C ALA A 318 6.60 -21.01 -5.08
N ALA A 319 7.78 -20.53 -4.68
CA ALA A 319 9.07 -20.95 -5.27
C ALA A 319 9.38 -22.45 -5.06
N ASN A 320 8.72 -23.09 -4.09
CA ASN A 320 8.83 -24.52 -3.83
C ASN A 320 7.74 -25.34 -4.55
N GLY A 321 7.07 -24.77 -5.56
CA GLY A 321 5.98 -25.41 -6.31
C GLY A 321 4.66 -25.55 -5.54
N LYS A 322 4.54 -24.98 -4.33
CA LYS A 322 3.30 -25.00 -3.55
C LYS A 322 2.30 -24.01 -4.16
N LYS A 323 1.06 -24.46 -4.41
CA LYS A 323 0.01 -23.65 -5.03
C LYS A 323 -0.88 -22.88 -4.05
N LYS A 324 -0.51 -22.76 -2.78
CA LYS A 324 -1.36 -22.14 -1.75
C LYS A 324 -1.66 -20.67 -2.04
N SER A 325 -0.62 -19.88 -2.32
CA SER A 325 -0.77 -18.45 -2.65
C SER A 325 -1.70 -18.22 -3.83
N LYS A 326 -1.52 -18.99 -4.93
CA LYS A 326 -2.40 -18.91 -6.11
C LYS A 326 -3.87 -19.19 -5.77
N LYS A 327 -4.15 -20.27 -5.00
CA LYS A 327 -5.51 -20.60 -4.55
C LYS A 327 -6.14 -19.50 -3.70
N VAL A 328 -5.35 -18.87 -2.83
CA VAL A 328 -5.81 -17.76 -1.97
C VAL A 328 -6.11 -16.52 -2.81
N PHE A 329 -5.25 -16.19 -3.79
CA PHE A 329 -5.52 -15.09 -4.71
C PHE A 329 -6.73 -15.35 -5.62
N ASP A 330 -6.92 -16.58 -6.10
CA ASP A 330 -8.13 -16.96 -6.84
C ASP A 330 -9.38 -16.76 -5.99
N ARG A 331 -9.33 -17.11 -4.69
CA ARG A 331 -10.42 -16.85 -3.75
C ARG A 331 -10.65 -15.34 -3.53
N CYS A 332 -9.59 -14.57 -3.39
CA CYS A 332 -9.67 -13.11 -3.29
C CYS A 332 -10.39 -12.51 -4.51
N LEU A 333 -9.98 -12.91 -5.72
CA LEU A 333 -10.59 -12.47 -6.97
C LEU A 333 -12.07 -12.87 -7.08
N GLN A 334 -12.43 -14.09 -6.69
CA GLN A 334 -13.84 -14.52 -6.67
C GLN A 334 -14.70 -13.61 -5.78
N ILE A 335 -14.18 -13.22 -4.61
CA ILE A 335 -14.90 -12.33 -3.69
C ILE A 335 -15.02 -10.93 -4.30
N VAL A 336 -13.92 -10.39 -4.85
CA VAL A 336 -13.90 -9.08 -5.50
C VAL A 336 -14.85 -9.02 -6.69
N GLU A 337 -14.83 -10.03 -7.57
CA GLU A 337 -15.70 -10.09 -8.75
C GLU A 337 -17.16 -10.26 -8.37
N LYS A 338 -17.46 -11.08 -7.35
CA LYS A 338 -18.81 -11.17 -6.79
C LYS A 338 -19.29 -9.81 -6.29
N GLN A 339 -18.47 -9.08 -5.54
CA GLN A 339 -18.83 -7.75 -5.03
C GLN A 339 -19.03 -6.74 -6.17
N LEU A 340 -18.16 -6.72 -7.18
CA LEU A 340 -18.33 -5.85 -8.35
C LEU A 340 -19.62 -6.16 -9.12
N LEU A 341 -19.96 -7.45 -9.29
CA LEU A 341 -21.23 -7.86 -9.91
C LEU A 341 -22.44 -7.43 -9.07
N GLU A 342 -22.36 -7.57 -7.75
CA GLU A 342 -23.42 -7.15 -6.84
C GLU A 342 -23.63 -5.63 -6.84
N LEU A 343 -22.56 -4.85 -6.98
CA LEU A 343 -22.62 -3.39 -7.12
C LEU A 343 -23.10 -2.97 -8.51
N GLY A 344 -22.90 -3.77 -9.56
CA GLY A 344 -23.46 -3.51 -10.89
C GLY A 344 -24.91 -3.97 -11.08
N SER A 345 -25.52 -4.61 -10.07
CA SER A 345 -26.85 -5.23 -10.18
C SER A 345 -27.92 -4.40 -9.46
N VAL A 346 -28.95 -4.02 -10.20
CA VAL A 346 -30.12 -3.25 -9.73
C VAL A 346 -30.94 -4.01 -8.66
N ASN A 347 -30.78 -5.34 -8.58
CA ASN A 347 -31.58 -6.19 -7.67
C ASN A 347 -31.10 -6.12 -6.21
N ASN A 348 -29.92 -5.56 -5.94
CA ASN A 348 -29.38 -5.42 -4.59
C ASN A 348 -29.75 -4.06 -3.99
N LYS A 349 -29.93 -4.03 -2.66
CA LYS A 349 -30.08 -2.77 -1.92
C LYS A 349 -28.79 -2.48 -1.19
N ARG A 350 -28.26 -1.30 -1.43
CA ARG A 350 -27.04 -0.76 -0.83
C ARG A 350 -27.37 0.61 -0.30
N ASN A 351 -26.81 1.02 0.83
CA ASN A 351 -27.09 2.32 1.44
C ASN A 351 -25.85 3.21 1.39
N LEU A 352 -25.59 3.79 0.21
CA LEU A 352 -24.40 4.58 -0.08
C LEU A 352 -24.77 5.84 -0.87
N SER A 353 -23.96 6.89 -0.75
CA SER A 353 -23.99 7.99 -1.72
C SER A 353 -23.42 7.54 -3.07
N ILE A 354 -23.69 8.28 -4.14
CA ILE A 354 -23.06 8.02 -5.46
C ILE A 354 -21.53 8.07 -5.35
N THR A 355 -21.00 9.03 -4.59
CA THR A 355 -19.55 9.18 -4.39
C THR A 355 -18.95 7.98 -3.66
N ASP A 356 -19.60 7.50 -2.59
CA ASP A 356 -19.13 6.33 -1.85
C ASP A 356 -19.18 5.06 -2.71
N LEU A 357 -20.22 4.92 -3.56
CA LEU A 357 -20.33 3.83 -4.52
C LEU A 357 -19.18 3.87 -5.55
N SER A 358 -18.91 5.04 -6.14
CA SER A 358 -17.79 5.20 -7.10
C SER A 358 -16.46 4.81 -6.47
N ASN A 359 -16.16 5.38 -5.29
CA ASN A 359 -14.93 5.10 -4.56
C ASN A 359 -14.76 3.61 -4.23
N LYS A 360 -15.85 2.94 -3.81
CA LYS A 360 -15.84 1.50 -3.53
C LYS A 360 -15.53 0.67 -4.79
N ILE A 361 -16.11 1.03 -5.95
CA ILE A 361 -15.82 0.35 -7.22
C ILE A 361 -14.36 0.52 -7.62
N ILE A 362 -13.83 1.75 -7.52
CA ILE A 362 -12.43 2.05 -7.86
C ILE A 362 -11.49 1.22 -6.97
N ARG A 363 -11.72 1.19 -5.65
CA ARG A 363 -10.95 0.35 -4.71
C ARG A 363 -10.97 -1.13 -5.07
N LEU A 364 -12.16 -1.70 -5.32
CA LEU A 364 -12.29 -3.12 -5.65
C LEU A 364 -11.58 -3.47 -6.96
N LYS A 365 -11.69 -2.63 -7.99
CA LYS A 365 -10.97 -2.81 -9.25
C LYS A 365 -9.45 -2.68 -9.06
N PHE A 366 -8.98 -1.72 -8.25
CA PHE A 366 -7.55 -1.60 -7.91
C PHE A 366 -7.01 -2.87 -7.26
N ILE A 367 -7.75 -3.44 -6.31
CA ILE A 367 -7.39 -4.71 -5.65
C ILE A 367 -7.42 -5.86 -6.65
N LYS A 368 -8.36 -5.89 -7.60
CA LYS A 368 -8.40 -6.87 -8.69
C LYS A 368 -7.12 -6.82 -9.53
N TYR A 369 -6.75 -5.65 -10.03
CA TYR A 369 -5.52 -5.47 -10.82
C TYR A 369 -4.27 -5.82 -10.01
N SER A 370 -4.19 -5.36 -8.76
CA SER A 370 -3.08 -5.69 -7.85
C SER A 370 -2.94 -7.19 -7.64
N THR A 371 -4.07 -7.88 -7.39
CA THR A 371 -4.09 -9.34 -7.20
C THR A 371 -3.58 -10.06 -8.45
N LYS A 372 -4.01 -9.63 -9.64
CA LYS A 372 -3.56 -10.20 -10.91
C LYS A 372 -2.07 -9.96 -11.19
N ILE A 373 -1.54 -8.79 -10.82
CA ILE A 373 -0.10 -8.50 -10.87
C ILE A 373 0.68 -9.48 -9.98
N TYR A 374 0.23 -9.73 -8.74
CA TYR A 374 0.89 -10.71 -7.87
C TYR A 374 0.73 -12.16 -8.37
N GLN A 375 -0.40 -12.51 -9.00
CA GLN A 375 -0.56 -13.81 -9.67
C GLN A 375 0.45 -13.98 -10.82
N ALA A 376 0.67 -12.95 -11.64
CA ALA A 376 1.67 -12.96 -12.69
C ALA A 376 3.08 -13.14 -12.13
N TRP A 377 3.40 -12.45 -11.02
CA TRP A 377 4.67 -12.64 -10.32
C TRP A 377 4.87 -14.09 -9.85
N ILE A 378 3.85 -14.71 -9.24
CA ILE A 378 3.91 -16.14 -8.86
C ILE A 378 4.18 -17.04 -10.06
N GLY A 379 3.54 -16.76 -11.20
CA GLY A 379 3.79 -17.47 -12.46
C GLY A 379 5.26 -17.37 -12.84
N PHE A 380 5.82 -16.15 -12.81
CA PHE A 380 7.21 -15.89 -13.22
C PHE A 380 8.22 -16.61 -12.32
N LEU A 381 7.96 -16.70 -11.00
CA LEU A 381 8.80 -17.48 -10.08
C LEU A 381 8.88 -18.97 -10.46
N ASN A 382 7.87 -19.50 -11.14
CA ASN A 382 7.83 -20.89 -11.62
C ASN A 382 8.19 -21.01 -13.11
N GLY A 383 8.64 -19.94 -13.76
CA GLY A 383 8.91 -19.91 -15.20
C GLY A 383 7.66 -19.90 -16.10
N GLU A 384 6.48 -19.67 -15.52
CA GLU A 384 5.20 -19.57 -16.24
C GLU A 384 4.89 -18.11 -16.58
N PHE A 385 5.10 -17.71 -17.84
CA PHE A 385 4.93 -16.31 -18.27
C PHE A 385 3.60 -16.00 -18.98
N LYS A 386 2.59 -16.89 -18.91
CA LYS A 386 1.31 -16.72 -19.63
C LYS A 386 0.56 -15.45 -19.21
N ASP A 387 0.70 -15.05 -17.94
CA ASP A 387 0.00 -13.90 -17.38
C ASP A 387 0.57 -12.54 -17.87
N ILE A 388 1.64 -12.54 -18.69
CA ILE A 388 2.14 -11.35 -19.39
C ILE A 388 1.05 -10.71 -20.26
N ASN A 389 0.12 -11.51 -20.80
CA ASN A 389 -0.97 -11.02 -21.65
C ASN A 389 -1.91 -10.10 -20.88
N TYR A 390 -2.20 -10.42 -19.61
CA TYR A 390 -3.02 -9.57 -18.76
C TYR A 390 -2.33 -8.24 -18.46
N LEU A 391 -1.01 -8.26 -18.23
CA LEU A 391 -0.23 -7.04 -18.02
C LEU A 391 -0.25 -6.15 -19.27
N ASN A 392 -0.17 -6.75 -20.46
CA ASN A 392 -0.30 -6.03 -21.73
C ASN A 392 -1.70 -5.44 -21.94
N GLU A 393 -2.76 -6.18 -21.59
CA GLU A 393 -4.15 -5.71 -21.64
C GLU A 393 -4.34 -4.49 -20.73
N PHE A 394 -3.93 -4.59 -19.47
CA PHE A 394 -3.98 -3.47 -18.52
C PHE A 394 -3.23 -2.24 -19.05
N MET A 395 -2.03 -2.42 -19.58
CA MET A 395 -1.24 -1.31 -20.15
C MET A 395 -1.89 -0.72 -21.39
N SER A 396 -2.52 -1.54 -22.22
CA SER A 396 -3.27 -1.08 -23.40
C SER A 396 -4.47 -0.24 -22.97
N ASP A 397 -5.26 -0.72 -22.00
CA ASP A 397 -6.41 0.00 -21.48
C ASP A 397 -6.01 1.34 -20.85
N TYR A 398 -4.90 1.35 -20.10
CA TYR A 398 -4.35 2.56 -19.50
C TYR A 398 -3.88 3.57 -20.56
N ASN A 399 -3.05 3.14 -21.51
CA ASN A 399 -2.49 4.02 -22.54
C ASN A 399 -3.56 4.56 -23.51
N ASN A 400 -4.61 3.76 -23.78
CA ASN A 400 -5.72 4.14 -24.64
C ASN A 400 -6.85 4.89 -23.91
N ARG A 401 -6.64 5.31 -22.65
CA ARG A 401 -7.61 6.05 -21.82
C ARG A 401 -9.00 5.40 -21.75
N ARG A 402 -9.04 4.08 -21.54
CA ARG A 402 -10.29 3.34 -21.34
C ARG A 402 -10.86 3.42 -19.92
N PHE A 403 -10.07 3.98 -18.99
CA PHE A 403 -10.47 4.25 -17.61
C PHE A 403 -11.07 5.64 -17.47
N SER A 404 -11.93 5.85 -16.47
CA SER A 404 -12.38 7.20 -16.10
C SER A 404 -11.19 8.04 -15.61
N ASP A 405 -11.35 9.37 -15.55
CA ASP A 405 -10.30 10.26 -15.04
C ASP A 405 -9.93 9.92 -13.58
N GLU A 406 -10.93 9.60 -12.75
CA GLU A 406 -10.73 9.16 -11.36
C GLU A 406 -9.93 7.85 -11.28
N GLU A 407 -10.31 6.86 -12.10
CA GLU A 407 -9.63 5.57 -12.17
C GLU A 407 -8.18 5.71 -12.69
N PHE A 408 -7.96 6.59 -13.67
CA PHE A 408 -6.65 6.82 -14.26
C PHE A 408 -5.64 7.32 -13.21
N CYS A 409 -6.07 8.24 -12.35
CA CYS A 409 -5.23 8.79 -11.31
C CYS A 409 -4.80 7.70 -10.30
N GLU A 410 -5.73 6.87 -9.85
CA GLU A 410 -5.46 5.77 -8.91
C GLU A 410 -4.63 4.65 -9.54
N TYR A 411 -4.95 4.25 -10.77
CA TYR A 411 -4.30 3.11 -11.42
C TYR A 411 -2.88 3.42 -11.88
N SER A 412 -2.51 4.71 -11.93
CA SER A 412 -1.12 5.15 -12.12
C SER A 412 -0.16 4.55 -11.09
N LEU A 413 -0.64 4.26 -9.87
CA LEU A 413 0.14 3.64 -8.79
C LEU A 413 0.54 2.19 -9.09
N LEU A 414 -0.12 1.53 -10.04
CA LEU A 414 0.19 0.16 -10.47
C LEU A 414 1.26 0.12 -11.56
N LEU A 415 1.52 1.23 -12.27
CA LEU A 415 2.44 1.28 -13.40
C LEU A 415 3.87 0.81 -13.05
N PRO A 416 4.50 1.25 -11.93
CA PRO A 416 5.85 0.80 -11.60
C PRO A 416 5.92 -0.71 -11.39
N LYS A 417 4.89 -1.32 -10.78
CA LYS A 417 4.82 -2.77 -10.57
C LYS A 417 4.70 -3.52 -11.90
N THR A 418 3.83 -3.03 -12.80
CA THR A 418 3.66 -3.63 -14.13
C THR A 418 4.93 -3.54 -14.98
N TYR A 419 5.58 -2.38 -15.02
CA TYR A 419 6.85 -2.22 -15.74
C TYR A 419 7.96 -3.08 -15.14
N TYR A 420 7.99 -3.25 -13.81
CA TYR A 420 8.95 -4.14 -13.15
C TYR A 420 8.77 -5.60 -13.58
N LEU A 421 7.52 -6.08 -13.70
CA LEU A 421 7.25 -7.41 -14.25
C LEU A 421 7.65 -7.53 -15.72
N PHE A 422 7.44 -6.51 -16.55
CA PHE A 422 7.98 -6.50 -17.91
C PHE A 422 9.51 -6.62 -17.92
N ALA A 423 10.20 -5.87 -17.05
CA ALA A 423 11.66 -5.97 -16.92
C ALA A 423 12.11 -7.40 -16.55
N LEU A 424 11.43 -8.05 -15.60
CA LEU A 424 11.70 -9.44 -15.23
C LEU A 424 11.44 -10.42 -16.38
N TYR A 425 10.37 -10.22 -17.15
CA TYR A 425 10.05 -11.04 -18.32
C TYR A 425 11.19 -10.98 -19.36
N TYR A 426 11.60 -9.78 -19.78
CA TYR A 426 12.66 -9.61 -20.76
C TYR A 426 14.02 -10.06 -20.22
N HIS A 427 14.31 -9.81 -18.93
CA HIS A 427 15.51 -10.31 -18.27
C HIS A 427 15.55 -11.85 -18.33
N TYR A 428 14.46 -12.54 -17.98
CA TYR A 428 14.41 -14.00 -18.07
C TYR A 428 14.58 -14.52 -19.50
N LYS A 429 14.04 -13.81 -20.50
CA LYS A 429 14.17 -14.16 -21.92
C LYS A 429 15.57 -13.89 -22.48
N GLY A 430 16.41 -13.13 -21.78
CA GLY A 430 17.75 -12.77 -22.23
C GLY A 430 17.82 -11.55 -23.14
N ASP A 431 16.72 -10.79 -23.26
CA ASP A 431 16.71 -9.50 -23.97
C ASP A 431 17.19 -8.40 -23.02
N ILE A 432 18.51 -8.19 -23.02
CA ILE A 432 19.19 -7.28 -22.10
C ILE A 432 18.72 -5.83 -22.31
N GLN A 433 18.54 -5.39 -23.57
CA GLN A 433 18.19 -4.00 -23.85
C GLN A 433 16.76 -3.68 -23.41
N ALA A 434 15.79 -4.54 -23.71
CA ALA A 434 14.43 -4.35 -23.24
C ALA A 434 14.35 -4.41 -21.70
N ALA A 435 15.08 -5.34 -21.07
CA ALA A 435 15.16 -5.42 -19.61
C ALA A 435 15.70 -4.12 -18.99
N LYS A 436 16.83 -3.60 -19.49
CA LYS A 436 17.42 -2.32 -19.04
C LYS A 436 16.43 -1.17 -19.20
N TYR A 437 15.77 -1.06 -20.36
CA TYR A 437 14.77 -0.02 -20.63
C TYR A 437 13.67 -0.02 -19.58
N TYR A 438 13.07 -1.19 -19.27
CA TYR A 438 11.98 -1.27 -18.31
C TYR A 438 12.44 -1.02 -16.87
N TYR A 439 13.60 -1.53 -16.43
CA TYR A 439 14.11 -1.20 -15.10
C TYR A 439 14.41 0.30 -14.96
N LEU A 440 15.00 0.94 -15.99
CA LEU A 440 15.21 2.39 -15.99
C LEU A 440 13.87 3.15 -15.93
N LYS A 441 12.85 2.67 -16.64
CA LYS A 441 11.50 3.25 -16.58
C LYS A 441 10.90 3.17 -15.18
N VAL A 442 11.03 2.04 -14.49
CA VAL A 442 10.62 1.88 -13.09
C VAL A 442 11.36 2.87 -12.19
N LYS A 443 12.69 2.97 -12.33
CA LYS A 443 13.50 3.92 -11.57
C LYS A 443 13.06 5.36 -11.80
N ASN A 444 12.76 5.74 -13.05
CA ASN A 444 12.29 7.08 -13.38
C ASN A 444 10.93 7.38 -12.73
N LEU A 445 9.98 6.44 -12.73
CA LEU A 445 8.67 6.65 -12.09
C LEU A 445 8.76 6.72 -10.54
N THR A 446 9.81 6.12 -9.98
CA THR A 446 10.04 6.02 -8.53
C THR A 446 11.12 6.96 -8.02
N SER A 447 11.67 7.86 -8.84
CA SER A 447 12.63 8.89 -8.42
C SER A 447 11.94 10.19 -7.98
N GLU A 448 12.65 11.01 -7.22
CA GLU A 448 12.15 12.30 -6.72
C GLU A 448 11.94 13.35 -7.83
N PHE A 449 12.78 13.31 -8.87
CA PHE A 449 12.85 14.34 -9.92
C PHE A 449 11.60 14.46 -10.82
N ASN A 450 10.73 13.45 -10.86
CA ASN A 450 9.52 13.45 -11.70
C ASN A 450 8.23 13.93 -11.00
N SER A 451 8.32 14.37 -9.73
CA SER A 451 7.15 14.68 -8.90
C SER A 451 6.54 16.07 -9.12
N ALA A 452 7.27 17.01 -9.73
CA ALA A 452 6.92 18.44 -9.69
C ALA A 452 6.00 18.94 -10.82
N ALA A 453 5.85 18.22 -11.94
CA ALA A 453 5.27 18.82 -13.15
C ALA A 453 3.77 18.58 -13.39
N ASN A 454 3.14 17.58 -12.74
CA ASN A 454 1.75 17.17 -13.04
C ASN A 454 0.88 16.86 -11.79
N SER A 455 1.37 17.10 -10.58
CA SER A 455 0.81 16.51 -9.35
C SER A 455 -0.31 17.30 -8.68
N ASP A 456 -0.44 18.61 -8.87
CA ASP A 456 -1.29 19.44 -8.01
C ASP A 456 -2.81 19.31 -8.22
N VAL A 457 -3.23 19.00 -9.46
CA VAL A 457 -4.66 18.83 -9.83
C VAL A 457 -5.07 17.35 -9.80
N VAL A 458 -4.14 16.44 -10.10
CA VAL A 458 -4.36 14.99 -10.09
C VAL A 458 -4.40 14.46 -8.65
N SER A 459 -3.60 15.01 -7.73
CA SER A 459 -3.51 14.54 -6.34
C SER A 459 -4.76 14.85 -5.49
N SER A 460 -5.47 15.96 -5.76
CA SER A 460 -6.63 16.37 -4.95
C SER A 460 -7.83 15.43 -5.08
N ASN A 461 -7.94 14.73 -6.22
CA ASN A 461 -9.03 13.77 -6.46
C ASN A 461 -8.70 12.36 -5.93
N CYS A 462 -7.42 12.06 -5.66
CA CYS A 462 -7.00 10.71 -5.28
C CYS A 462 -7.20 10.39 -3.78
N SER A 463 -7.10 11.38 -2.90
CA SER A 463 -7.08 11.12 -1.45
C SER A 463 -8.40 10.55 -0.91
N VAL A 464 -9.52 10.77 -1.61
CA VAL A 464 -10.86 10.37 -1.17
C VAL A 464 -11.09 8.86 -1.32
N VAL A 465 -10.36 8.19 -2.22
CA VAL A 465 -10.59 6.77 -2.53
C VAL A 465 -9.97 5.85 -1.48
N GLY A 466 -8.90 6.28 -0.79
CA GLY A 466 -8.25 5.51 0.27
C GLY A 466 -7.23 4.45 -0.21
N LEU A 467 -6.67 4.61 -1.41
CA LEU A 467 -5.65 3.72 -2.01
C LEU A 467 -4.21 4.24 -1.88
N GLY A 468 -4.04 5.39 -1.22
CA GLY A 468 -2.79 6.14 -1.17
C GLY A 468 -2.79 7.31 -2.17
N ASN A 469 -1.69 8.05 -2.23
CA ASN A 469 -1.53 9.17 -3.16
C ASN A 469 -0.09 9.17 -3.69
N VAL A 470 0.08 9.59 -4.95
CA VAL A 470 1.37 9.84 -5.61
C VAL A 470 2.30 10.68 -4.73
N ALA A 471 1.78 11.66 -3.98
CA ALA A 471 2.54 12.49 -3.05
C ALA A 471 3.16 11.71 -1.88
N MET A 472 2.52 10.62 -1.45
CA MET A 472 2.99 9.79 -0.34
C MET A 472 3.89 8.64 -0.80
N VAL A 473 3.86 8.28 -2.09
CA VAL A 473 4.57 7.09 -2.62
C VAL A 473 6.05 7.19 -2.28
N PRO A 474 6.68 6.15 -1.70
CA PRO A 474 8.10 6.18 -1.43
C PRO A 474 8.91 6.41 -2.71
N LYS A 475 9.96 7.22 -2.62
CA LYS A 475 10.84 7.58 -3.73
C LYS A 475 12.28 7.16 -3.46
N SER A 476 13.04 6.96 -4.52
CA SER A 476 14.48 6.66 -4.48
C SER A 476 14.76 5.48 -3.53
N GLU A 477 15.70 5.62 -2.61
CA GLU A 477 16.08 4.60 -1.61
C GLU A 477 14.97 4.12 -0.69
N PHE A 478 13.86 4.87 -0.55
CA PHE A 478 12.70 4.44 0.24
C PHE A 478 11.76 3.52 -0.56
N SER A 479 11.91 3.48 -1.89
CA SER A 479 11.08 2.66 -2.77
C SER A 479 11.70 1.29 -3.02
N GLU A 480 10.99 0.23 -2.63
CA GLU A 480 11.40 -1.16 -2.90
C GLU A 480 11.69 -1.39 -4.38
N LEU A 481 10.80 -0.95 -5.27
CA LEU A 481 10.95 -1.14 -6.70
C LEU A 481 12.14 -0.36 -7.27
N TYR A 482 12.47 0.81 -6.73
CA TYR A 482 13.64 1.58 -7.15
C TYR A 482 14.92 0.80 -6.83
N VAL A 483 15.06 0.34 -5.58
CA VAL A 483 16.24 -0.42 -5.14
C VAL A 483 16.35 -1.76 -5.88
N PHE A 484 15.26 -2.52 -6.00
CA PHE A 484 15.27 -3.79 -6.74
C PHE A 484 15.60 -3.58 -8.21
N SER A 485 15.11 -2.50 -8.84
CA SER A 485 15.46 -2.18 -10.23
C SER A 485 16.94 -1.79 -10.35
N SER A 486 17.48 -1.03 -9.39
CA SER A 486 18.91 -0.71 -9.34
C SER A 486 19.79 -1.95 -9.19
N VAL A 487 19.40 -2.90 -8.33
CA VAL A 487 20.09 -4.18 -8.16
C VAL A 487 20.12 -4.98 -9.47
N HIS A 488 18.96 -5.17 -10.12
CA HIS A 488 18.90 -5.94 -11.36
C HIS A 488 19.63 -5.24 -12.52
N LEU A 489 19.54 -3.92 -12.60
CA LEU A 489 20.32 -3.14 -13.57
C LEU A 489 21.82 -3.30 -13.33
N LEU A 490 22.27 -3.27 -12.09
CA LEU A 490 23.68 -3.40 -11.78
C LEU A 490 24.22 -4.74 -12.29
N VAL A 491 23.50 -5.84 -12.01
CA VAL A 491 23.86 -7.18 -12.51
C VAL A 491 23.97 -7.21 -14.03
N LEU A 492 22.99 -6.63 -14.74
CA LEU A 492 22.99 -6.61 -16.20
C LEU A 492 24.13 -5.78 -16.79
N VAL A 493 24.38 -4.60 -16.23
CA VAL A 493 25.42 -3.68 -16.73
C VAL A 493 26.82 -4.21 -16.42
N GLN A 494 27.03 -4.84 -15.26
CA GLN A 494 28.29 -5.52 -14.94
C GLN A 494 28.56 -6.68 -15.88
N PHE A 495 27.54 -7.49 -16.17
CA PHE A 495 27.65 -8.56 -17.16
C PHE A 495 28.01 -8.01 -18.54
N GLU A 496 27.30 -7.00 -19.03
CA GLU A 496 27.57 -6.34 -20.33
C GLU A 496 29.00 -5.77 -20.38
N LEU A 497 29.43 -5.06 -19.33
CA LEU A 497 30.79 -4.52 -19.21
C LEU A 497 31.86 -5.62 -19.30
N SER A 498 31.66 -6.73 -18.56
CA SER A 498 32.62 -7.85 -18.55
C SER A 498 32.79 -8.50 -19.93
N GLN A 499 31.73 -8.50 -20.74
CA GLN A 499 31.73 -9.10 -22.08
C GLN A 499 32.34 -8.14 -23.09
N LEU A 500 32.03 -6.84 -23.02
CA LEU A 500 32.65 -5.81 -23.84
C LEU A 500 34.17 -5.74 -23.60
N MET A 501 34.61 -5.84 -22.35
CA MET A 501 36.05 -5.88 -22.02
C MET A 501 36.76 -7.11 -22.61
N LYS A 502 36.10 -8.26 -22.69
CA LYS A 502 36.68 -9.48 -23.32
C LYS A 502 36.77 -9.39 -24.84
N GLN A 503 35.93 -8.58 -25.48
CA GLN A 503 35.92 -8.34 -26.93
C GLN A 503 36.91 -7.23 -27.37
N ALA A 504 37.61 -6.60 -26.43
CA ALA A 504 38.44 -5.41 -26.65
C ALA A 504 39.90 -5.73 -27.03
N PRO A 505 40.15 -6.10 -28.30
CA PRO A 505 41.25 -5.44 -29.00
C PRO A 505 40.79 -4.45 -30.08
N GLY A 506 39.48 -4.13 -30.21
CA GLY A 506 39.02 -3.24 -31.30
C GLY A 506 37.59 -2.66 -31.24
N GLN A 507 36.91 -2.63 -30.09
CA GLN A 507 35.56 -2.03 -29.97
C GLN A 507 35.54 -0.68 -29.23
N SER A 508 34.49 0.11 -29.50
CA SER A 508 34.24 1.49 -29.05
C SER A 508 34.50 1.73 -27.56
N THR A 509 35.38 2.69 -27.27
CA THR A 509 35.67 3.21 -25.91
C THR A 509 34.45 3.79 -25.22
N ASP A 510 33.45 4.25 -25.98
CA ASP A 510 32.32 5.03 -25.44
C ASP A 510 31.28 4.14 -24.75
N ALA A 511 30.96 2.98 -25.33
CA ALA A 511 30.01 2.03 -24.72
C ALA A 511 30.55 1.46 -23.39
N ILE A 512 31.87 1.20 -23.33
CA ILE A 512 32.56 0.78 -22.10
C ILE A 512 32.48 1.89 -21.05
N ASN A 513 32.78 3.14 -21.45
CA ASN A 513 32.72 4.30 -20.55
C ASN A 513 31.31 4.55 -20.00
N ASP A 514 30.27 4.39 -20.82
CA ASP A 514 28.88 4.60 -20.40
C ASP A 514 28.40 3.50 -19.45
N CYS A 515 28.76 2.24 -19.72
CA CYS A 515 28.51 1.14 -18.78
C CYS A 515 29.22 1.38 -17.44
N PHE A 516 30.48 1.82 -17.48
CA PHE A 516 31.25 2.12 -16.27
C PHE A 516 30.63 3.25 -15.44
N LYS A 517 30.22 4.36 -16.09
CA LYS A 517 29.51 5.47 -15.44
C LYS A 517 28.19 5.02 -14.81
N LEU A 518 27.43 4.17 -15.50
CA LEU A 518 26.17 3.65 -14.99
C LEU A 518 26.39 2.71 -13.79
N CYS A 519 27.37 1.80 -13.87
CA CYS A 519 27.77 0.93 -12.76
C CYS A 519 28.14 1.73 -11.50
N ASN A 520 28.97 2.76 -11.64
CA ASN A 520 29.40 3.59 -10.50
C ASN A 520 28.22 4.35 -9.87
N ARG A 521 27.32 4.87 -10.71
CA ARG A 521 26.09 5.52 -10.22
C ARG A 521 25.24 4.55 -9.42
N LEU A 522 25.01 3.35 -9.95
CA LEU A 522 24.20 2.32 -9.31
C LEU A 522 24.82 1.85 -7.97
N HIS A 523 26.14 1.66 -7.92
CA HIS A 523 26.84 1.35 -6.67
C HIS A 523 26.65 2.46 -5.63
N ASN A 524 26.84 3.73 -6.02
CA ASN A 524 26.66 4.85 -5.09
C ASN A 524 25.23 4.94 -4.55
N GLU A 525 24.23 4.74 -5.41
CA GLU A 525 22.81 4.72 -5.01
C GLU A 525 22.51 3.56 -4.04
N LEU A 526 23.01 2.35 -4.33
CA LEU A 526 22.80 1.19 -3.46
C LEU A 526 23.55 1.34 -2.14
N ASN A 527 24.80 1.80 -2.15
CA ASN A 527 25.56 2.13 -0.93
C ASN A 527 24.83 3.18 -0.09
N GLY A 528 24.18 4.17 -0.71
CA GLY A 528 23.35 5.15 0.00
C GLY A 528 22.11 4.55 0.65
N ALA A 529 21.48 3.55 0.02
CA ALA A 529 20.29 2.86 0.53
C ALA A 529 20.63 1.87 1.65
N PHE A 530 21.71 1.11 1.51
CA PHE A 530 22.14 0.09 2.48
C PHE A 530 23.07 0.65 3.58
N GLY A 531 23.63 1.84 3.40
CA GLY A 531 24.60 2.45 4.30
C GLY A 531 24.05 2.87 5.67
N ASP A 532 24.94 2.96 6.65
CA ASP A 532 24.59 3.41 7.99
C ASP A 532 24.26 4.90 8.02
N ARG A 533 23.11 5.20 8.61
CA ARG A 533 22.61 6.56 8.83
C ARG A 533 22.17 6.62 10.28
N SER A 534 22.92 7.35 11.09
CA SER A 534 22.55 7.70 12.45
C SER A 534 21.72 8.96 12.39
N THR A 535 20.40 8.80 12.29
CA THR A 535 19.47 9.92 12.27
C THR A 535 18.45 9.74 13.39
N SER A 536 18.18 10.80 14.14
CA SER A 536 17.13 10.83 15.16
C SER A 536 15.72 10.84 14.54
N ASN A 537 15.61 11.15 13.25
CA ASN A 537 14.35 11.14 12.52
C ASN A 537 14.01 9.73 12.02
N SER A 538 13.09 9.06 12.69
CA SER A 538 12.62 7.71 12.35
C SER A 538 12.06 7.61 10.92
N PHE A 539 11.66 8.71 10.29
CA PHE A 539 11.19 8.72 8.89
C PHE A 539 12.30 8.67 7.83
N THR A 540 13.56 8.75 8.25
CA THR A 540 14.71 8.59 7.35
C THR A 540 15.23 7.16 7.30
N SER A 541 14.60 6.22 8.03
CA SER A 541 14.87 4.80 7.86
C SER A 541 14.20 4.26 6.59
N ASN A 542 14.84 3.30 5.95
CA ASN A 542 14.30 2.59 4.79
C ASN A 542 14.23 1.07 5.06
N PHE A 543 13.56 0.35 4.16
CA PHE A 543 13.34 -1.09 4.28
C PHE A 543 14.62 -1.91 4.10
N ALA A 544 15.64 -1.36 3.43
CA ALA A 544 16.91 -2.04 3.15
C ALA A 544 17.61 -2.50 4.45
N LYS A 545 17.35 -1.80 5.56
CA LYS A 545 17.87 -2.18 6.88
C LYS A 545 17.04 -3.21 7.64
N CYS A 546 15.80 -3.42 7.24
CA CYS A 546 14.83 -4.21 8.00
C CYS A 546 14.73 -5.66 7.51
N ASN A 547 15.20 -5.96 6.29
CA ASN A 547 15.10 -7.29 5.70
C ASN A 547 16.48 -7.94 5.54
N ASP A 548 16.76 -8.97 6.35
CA ASP A 548 18.06 -9.67 6.37
C ASP A 548 18.39 -10.32 5.03
N LEU A 549 17.39 -10.87 4.34
CA LEU A 549 17.60 -11.53 3.04
C LEU A 549 17.98 -10.52 1.96
N LEU A 550 17.39 -9.33 1.98
CA LEU A 550 17.73 -8.27 1.06
C LEU A 550 19.16 -7.76 1.29
N LYS A 551 19.55 -7.53 2.55
CA LYS A 551 20.94 -7.19 2.92
C LYS A 551 21.91 -8.26 2.41
N MET A 552 21.58 -9.53 2.67
CA MET A 552 22.37 -10.67 2.22
C MET A 552 22.53 -10.68 0.70
N THR A 553 21.45 -10.46 -0.04
CA THR A 553 21.47 -10.40 -1.51
C THR A 553 22.38 -9.28 -2.00
N HIS A 554 22.27 -8.09 -1.42
CA HIS A 554 23.15 -6.96 -1.75
C HIS A 554 24.62 -7.27 -1.44
N SER A 555 24.92 -7.79 -0.25
CA SER A 555 26.29 -8.14 0.15
C SER A 555 26.89 -9.21 -0.77
N ILE A 556 26.12 -10.21 -1.20
CA ILE A 556 26.58 -11.21 -2.17
C ILE A 556 26.94 -10.56 -3.50
N LEU A 557 26.12 -9.63 -4.00
CA LEU A 557 26.37 -8.97 -5.28
C LEU A 557 27.62 -8.11 -5.28
N VAL A 558 27.85 -7.36 -4.19
CA VAL A 558 29.07 -6.55 -4.02
C VAL A 558 30.30 -7.46 -3.97
N ASN A 559 30.29 -8.52 -3.14
CA ASN A 559 31.45 -9.39 -2.95
C ASN A 559 31.73 -10.36 -4.12
N ILE A 560 30.73 -10.70 -4.95
CA ILE A 560 30.99 -11.44 -6.21
C ILE A 560 31.71 -10.54 -7.24
N SER A 561 31.50 -9.22 -7.16
CA SER A 561 32.09 -8.27 -8.10
C SER A 561 33.55 -7.93 -7.77
N ASP A 562 33.93 -7.99 -6.49
CA ASP A 562 35.30 -7.80 -6.00
C ASP A 562 35.99 -9.16 -5.77
N GLU A 563 36.65 -9.70 -6.80
CA GLU A 563 37.34 -11.01 -6.75
C GLU A 563 38.51 -11.05 -5.72
N GLU A 564 38.92 -9.93 -5.13
CA GLU A 564 40.18 -9.83 -4.37
C GLU A 564 40.08 -9.99 -2.84
N GLN A 565 38.91 -9.87 -2.19
CA GLN A 565 38.83 -10.04 -0.72
C GLN A 565 37.49 -10.60 -0.25
N GLN A 566 37.38 -11.94 -0.13
CA GLN A 566 36.34 -12.53 0.73
C GLN A 566 36.66 -12.19 2.19
N ASN A 567 36.04 -11.13 2.69
CA ASN A 567 36.25 -10.64 4.04
C ASN A 567 35.68 -11.65 5.06
N SER A 568 36.43 -11.99 6.11
CA SER A 568 36.01 -12.99 7.11
C SER A 568 34.72 -12.57 7.84
N THR A 569 34.52 -11.27 8.03
CA THR A 569 33.29 -10.68 8.60
C THR A 569 32.06 -10.97 7.75
N PHE A 570 32.17 -10.84 6.42
CA PHE A 570 31.07 -11.11 5.49
C PHE A 570 30.61 -12.58 5.56
N LEU A 571 31.56 -13.51 5.61
CA LEU A 571 31.25 -14.94 5.73
C LEU A 571 30.58 -15.30 7.06
N GLN A 572 30.96 -14.63 8.16
CA GLN A 572 30.31 -14.80 9.46
C GLN A 572 28.86 -14.30 9.43
N GLU A 573 28.60 -13.13 8.85
CA GLU A 573 27.25 -12.59 8.68
C GLU A 573 26.37 -13.51 7.81
N LEU A 574 26.91 -14.01 6.70
CA LEU A 574 26.21 -14.97 5.84
C LEU A 574 25.82 -16.24 6.59
N SER A 575 26.74 -16.79 7.41
CA SER A 575 26.49 -17.99 8.20
C SER A 575 25.40 -17.77 9.26
N GLN A 576 25.44 -16.64 9.97
CA GLN A 576 24.40 -16.28 10.95
C GLN A 576 23.01 -16.19 10.31
N VAL A 577 22.90 -15.50 9.17
CA VAL A 577 21.63 -15.37 8.44
C VAL A 577 21.18 -16.74 7.91
N TYR A 578 22.08 -17.53 7.32
CA TYR A 578 21.76 -18.88 6.83
C TYR A 578 21.18 -19.78 7.93
N ASN A 579 21.78 -19.76 9.12
CA ASN A 579 21.33 -20.54 10.28
C ASN A 579 20.03 -19.99 10.90
N LYS A 580 19.80 -18.67 10.87
CA LYS A 580 18.55 -18.07 11.40
C LYS A 580 17.31 -18.53 10.63
N TYR A 581 17.44 -18.71 9.31
CA TYR A 581 16.32 -19.07 8.44
C TYR A 581 16.29 -20.56 8.06
N GLU A 582 17.10 -21.39 8.72
CA GLU A 582 17.35 -22.80 8.46
C GLU A 582 16.10 -23.54 7.94
N LEU A 583 16.17 -24.07 6.71
CA LEU A 583 15.22 -25.00 6.06
C LEU A 583 13.71 -24.62 6.06
N LYS A 584 13.31 -23.45 6.57
CA LYS A 584 11.91 -23.06 6.80
C LYS A 584 11.37 -22.00 5.83
N VAL A 585 11.63 -22.22 4.53
CA VAL A 585 11.01 -21.56 3.36
C VAL A 585 11.74 -20.28 2.87
N CYS A 586 11.73 -20.04 1.54
CA CYS A 586 11.29 -18.78 0.88
C CYS A 586 11.99 -18.49 -0.47
N PHE A 587 13.30 -18.79 -0.65
CA PHE A 587 14.04 -18.44 -1.88
C PHE A 587 15.19 -19.43 -2.21
N PRO A 588 14.90 -20.55 -2.89
CA PRO A 588 15.87 -21.62 -3.15
C PRO A 588 17.14 -21.14 -3.85
N PHE A 589 17.03 -20.18 -4.77
CA PHE A 589 18.17 -19.66 -5.51
C PHE A 589 19.22 -19.01 -4.60
N VAL A 590 18.81 -18.01 -3.80
CA VAL A 590 19.72 -17.26 -2.92
C VAL A 590 20.34 -18.19 -1.88
N PHE A 591 19.54 -19.06 -1.25
CA PHE A 591 20.05 -20.00 -0.25
C PHE A 591 21.09 -20.97 -0.81
N ASN A 592 20.86 -21.50 -2.02
CA ASN A 592 21.83 -22.40 -2.63
C ASN A 592 23.12 -21.67 -3.05
N VAL A 593 23.03 -20.40 -3.47
CA VAL A 593 24.21 -19.56 -3.74
C VAL A 593 25.01 -19.30 -2.46
N VAL A 594 24.34 -18.93 -1.37
CA VAL A 594 24.96 -18.72 -0.05
C VAL A 594 25.65 -19.99 0.42
N LYS A 595 24.94 -21.11 0.38
CA LYS A 595 25.46 -22.41 0.78
C LYS A 595 26.69 -22.80 -0.03
N HIS A 596 26.68 -22.52 -1.33
CA HIS A 596 27.83 -22.73 -2.20
C HIS A 596 29.03 -21.86 -1.75
N LEU A 597 28.81 -20.57 -1.46
CA LEU A 597 29.87 -19.69 -0.94
C LEU A 597 30.43 -20.21 0.39
N LEU A 598 29.57 -20.57 1.34
CA LEU A 598 29.99 -21.14 2.63
C LEU A 598 30.77 -22.46 2.47
N PHE A 599 30.38 -23.32 1.51
CA PHE A 599 31.11 -24.56 1.21
C PHE A 599 32.51 -24.30 0.65
N VAL A 600 32.67 -23.33 -0.25
CA VAL A 600 33.97 -22.98 -0.84
C VAL A 600 34.89 -22.34 0.21
N SER A 601 34.32 -21.56 1.12
CA SER A 601 35.10 -20.79 2.11
C SER A 601 35.34 -21.51 3.44
N THR A 602 34.62 -22.60 3.78
CA THR A 602 34.82 -23.30 5.05
C THR A 602 36.11 -24.13 5.06
N THR A 603 36.85 -24.04 6.17
CA THR A 603 38.03 -24.86 6.47
C THR A 603 37.70 -26.06 7.36
N SER A 604 36.49 -26.10 7.94
CA SER A 604 36.03 -27.21 8.79
C SER A 604 35.64 -28.41 7.94
N LEU A 605 36.29 -29.56 8.17
CA LEU A 605 35.97 -30.81 7.47
C LEU A 605 34.55 -31.29 7.79
N GLU A 606 34.07 -31.07 9.01
CA GLU A 606 32.73 -31.48 9.45
C GLU A 606 31.63 -30.70 8.73
N GLU A 607 31.76 -29.36 8.69
CA GLU A 607 30.82 -28.50 7.94
C GLU A 607 30.87 -28.78 6.44
N LYS A 608 32.08 -29.00 5.90
CA LYS A 608 32.27 -29.32 4.49
C LYS A 608 31.56 -30.62 4.12
N ASN A 609 31.65 -31.66 4.97
CA ASN A 609 30.94 -32.92 4.78
C ASN A 609 29.42 -32.77 4.91
N LYS A 610 28.94 -31.93 5.84
CA LYS A 610 27.51 -31.58 5.96
C LYS A 610 27.00 -30.99 4.64
N TYR A 611 27.63 -29.92 4.14
CA TYR A 611 27.23 -29.30 2.88
C TYR A 611 27.32 -30.23 1.68
N LEU A 612 28.36 -31.08 1.61
CA LEU A 612 28.53 -32.09 0.57
C LEU A 612 27.34 -33.05 0.52
N SER A 613 26.92 -33.59 1.68
CA SER A 613 25.79 -34.53 1.76
C SER A 613 24.48 -33.90 1.26
N GLU A 614 24.26 -32.65 1.61
CA GLU A 614 23.07 -31.92 1.20
C GLU A 614 23.10 -31.54 -0.29
N PHE A 615 24.29 -31.20 -0.85
CA PHE A 615 24.44 -30.95 -2.28
C PHE A 615 24.20 -32.21 -3.11
N LEU A 616 24.73 -33.35 -2.69
CA LEU A 616 24.49 -34.64 -3.34
C LEU A 616 23.00 -34.99 -3.35
N THR A 617 22.30 -34.72 -2.25
CA THR A 617 20.84 -34.88 -2.17
C THR A 617 20.13 -33.95 -3.16
N LEU A 618 20.55 -32.69 -3.23
CA LEU A 618 19.93 -31.70 -4.13
C LEU A 618 20.09 -32.05 -5.61
N ILE A 619 21.30 -32.41 -6.06
CA ILE A 619 21.57 -32.73 -7.47
C ILE A 619 20.98 -34.08 -7.90
N SER A 620 20.64 -34.96 -6.95
CA SER A 620 19.95 -36.22 -7.24
C SER A 620 18.54 -36.01 -7.79
N ILE A 621 17.95 -34.83 -7.53
CA ILE A 621 16.64 -34.44 -8.03
C ILE A 621 16.81 -33.72 -9.37
N PRO A 622 16.11 -34.13 -10.45
CA PRO A 622 16.21 -33.46 -11.74
C PRO A 622 15.82 -31.99 -11.67
N ALA A 623 16.66 -31.11 -12.20
CA ALA A 623 16.36 -29.68 -12.31
C ALA A 623 15.18 -29.44 -13.26
N LYS A 624 14.13 -28.81 -12.75
CA LYS A 624 12.88 -28.49 -13.46
C LYS A 624 12.92 -27.10 -14.08
N THR A 625 13.67 -26.17 -13.48
CA THR A 625 13.75 -24.77 -13.92
C THR A 625 15.16 -24.39 -14.36
N ASP A 626 15.27 -23.32 -15.16
CA ASP A 626 16.57 -22.75 -15.53
C ASP A 626 17.35 -22.25 -14.30
N PHE A 627 16.66 -21.72 -13.29
CA PHE A 627 17.31 -21.28 -12.05
C PHE A 627 17.97 -22.43 -11.31
N GLU A 628 17.29 -23.58 -11.20
CA GLU A 628 17.86 -24.80 -10.61
C GLU A 628 19.05 -25.30 -11.43
N ARG A 629 18.96 -25.28 -12.77
CA ARG A 629 20.08 -25.67 -13.66
C ARG A 629 21.30 -24.77 -13.46
N ILE A 630 21.10 -23.46 -13.34
CA ILE A 630 22.17 -22.49 -13.06
C ILE A 630 22.81 -22.79 -11.70
N VAL A 631 22.01 -22.99 -10.65
CA VAL A 631 22.49 -23.36 -9.31
C VAL A 631 23.29 -24.67 -9.35
N PHE A 632 22.78 -25.69 -10.04
CA PHE A 632 23.45 -26.98 -10.18
C PHE A 632 24.79 -26.84 -10.86
N THR A 633 24.94 -25.90 -11.81
CA THR A 633 26.23 -25.64 -12.47
C THR A 633 27.30 -25.23 -11.47
N PHE A 634 26.99 -24.34 -10.52
CA PHE A 634 27.94 -23.93 -9.47
C PHE A 634 28.30 -25.10 -8.54
N ILE A 635 27.29 -25.82 -8.07
CA ILE A 635 27.45 -26.96 -7.16
C ILE A 635 28.28 -28.07 -7.81
N LEU A 636 27.97 -28.45 -9.05
CA LEU A 636 28.67 -29.52 -9.76
C LEU A 636 30.13 -29.14 -10.05
N LYS A 637 30.44 -27.88 -10.39
CA LYS A 637 31.83 -27.43 -10.52
C LYS A 637 32.62 -27.62 -9.23
N SER A 638 32.03 -27.25 -8.09
CA SER A 638 32.65 -27.41 -6.78
C SER A 638 32.80 -28.88 -6.37
N LEU A 639 31.80 -29.73 -6.66
CA LEU A 639 31.89 -31.17 -6.44
C LEU A 639 32.94 -31.84 -7.32
N LEU A 640 33.07 -31.40 -8.58
CA LEU A 640 34.07 -31.92 -9.51
C LEU A 640 35.49 -31.66 -8.98
N LEU A 641 35.76 -30.43 -8.53
CA LEU A 641 37.04 -30.07 -7.92
C LEU A 641 37.32 -30.91 -6.67
N HIS A 642 36.31 -31.11 -5.82
CA HIS A 642 36.43 -31.92 -4.61
C HIS A 642 36.73 -33.39 -4.92
N PHE A 643 35.98 -34.05 -5.80
CA PHE A 643 36.21 -35.46 -6.11
C PHE A 643 37.53 -35.69 -6.86
N LYS A 644 37.96 -34.73 -7.69
CA LYS A 644 39.31 -34.77 -8.30
C LYS A 644 40.40 -34.65 -7.24
N SER A 645 40.21 -33.82 -6.21
CA SER A 645 41.22 -33.66 -5.14
C SER A 645 41.23 -34.81 -4.12
N THR A 646 40.10 -35.51 -3.91
CA THR A 646 40.03 -36.70 -3.03
C THR A 646 40.37 -38.01 -3.73
N GLY A 647 40.56 -38.00 -5.06
CA GLY A 647 40.90 -39.19 -5.85
C GLY A 647 39.69 -40.08 -6.21
N GLU A 648 38.47 -39.58 -6.04
CA GLU A 648 37.22 -40.28 -6.35
C GLU A 648 36.84 -40.12 -7.83
N ASN A 649 37.66 -40.68 -8.72
CA ASN A 649 37.58 -40.47 -10.18
C ASN A 649 36.23 -40.87 -10.79
N ASP A 650 35.57 -41.93 -10.31
CA ASP A 650 34.27 -42.36 -10.82
C ASP A 650 33.17 -41.33 -10.54
N LYS A 651 33.18 -40.73 -9.34
CA LYS A 651 32.23 -39.67 -8.98
C LYS A 651 32.54 -38.38 -9.74
N ALA A 652 33.82 -38.06 -9.91
CA ALA A 652 34.24 -36.91 -10.73
C ALA A 652 33.73 -37.04 -12.17
N ASN A 653 33.85 -38.20 -12.80
CA ASN A 653 33.36 -38.46 -14.15
C ASN A 653 31.84 -38.33 -14.25
N MET A 654 31.09 -38.85 -13.28
CA MET A 654 29.63 -38.71 -13.22
C MET A 654 29.18 -37.25 -13.08
N VAL A 655 29.84 -36.48 -12.22
CA VAL A 655 29.59 -35.04 -12.05
C VAL A 655 29.92 -34.27 -13.34
N GLU A 656 31.00 -34.63 -14.03
CA GLU A 656 31.41 -34.01 -15.29
C GLU A 656 30.37 -34.25 -16.40
N LEU A 657 29.82 -35.46 -16.50
CA LEU A 657 28.72 -35.77 -17.44
C LEU A 657 27.45 -34.97 -17.12
N GLN A 658 27.07 -34.87 -15.85
CA GLN A 658 25.90 -34.06 -15.44
C GLN A 658 26.11 -32.58 -15.75
N LEU A 659 27.32 -32.05 -15.52
CA LEU A 659 27.67 -30.68 -15.82
C LEU A 659 27.60 -30.39 -17.33
N GLN A 660 28.09 -31.30 -18.18
CA GLN A 660 27.97 -31.20 -19.64
C GLN A 660 26.51 -31.19 -20.09
N TYR A 661 25.68 -32.08 -19.54
CA TYR A 661 24.25 -32.13 -19.83
C TYR A 661 23.56 -30.81 -19.50
N ILE A 662 23.83 -30.24 -18.32
CA ILE A 662 23.25 -28.97 -17.89
C ILE A 662 23.73 -27.82 -18.77
N HIS A 663 25.02 -27.74 -19.08
CA HIS A 663 25.55 -26.71 -19.99
C HIS A 663 24.87 -26.76 -21.36
N LYS A 664 24.73 -27.96 -21.94
CA LYS A 664 24.02 -28.14 -23.21
C LYS A 664 22.57 -27.68 -23.13
N SER A 665 21.89 -27.92 -22.01
CA SER A 665 20.49 -27.50 -21.82
C SER A 665 20.29 -25.98 -21.71
N LEU A 666 21.33 -25.24 -21.35
CA LEU A 666 21.30 -23.77 -21.23
C LEU A 666 21.96 -23.06 -22.42
N GLU A 667 22.57 -23.81 -23.35
CA GLU A 667 23.43 -23.28 -24.40
C GLU A 667 22.72 -22.27 -25.31
N ASP A 668 21.52 -22.60 -25.79
CA ASP A 668 20.75 -21.71 -26.67
C ASP A 668 20.42 -20.37 -26.00
N LYS A 669 20.14 -20.41 -24.68
CA LYS A 669 19.84 -19.22 -23.89
C LYS A 669 21.09 -18.35 -23.72
N TYR A 670 22.23 -18.95 -23.40
CA TYR A 670 23.50 -18.23 -23.31
C TYR A 670 23.91 -17.65 -24.67
N ARG A 671 23.74 -18.38 -25.76
CA ARG A 671 23.99 -17.86 -27.12
C ARG A 671 23.12 -16.66 -27.43
N PHE A 672 21.82 -16.73 -27.12
CA PHE A 672 20.91 -15.60 -27.30
C PHE A 672 21.33 -14.39 -26.46
N VAL A 673 21.64 -14.58 -25.18
CA VAL A 673 22.12 -13.51 -24.30
C VAL A 673 23.38 -12.85 -24.86
N LEU A 674 24.38 -13.65 -25.26
CA LEU A 674 25.63 -13.16 -25.84
C LEU A 674 25.42 -12.43 -27.17
N SER A 675 24.48 -12.87 -28.00
CA SER A 675 24.14 -12.20 -29.27
C SER A 675 23.41 -10.87 -29.08
N ASN A 676 22.85 -10.61 -27.90
CA ASN A 676 22.14 -9.37 -27.55
C ASN A 676 22.99 -8.39 -26.72
N ILE A 677 24.30 -8.65 -26.60
CA ILE A 677 25.26 -7.72 -26.03
C ILE A 677 25.61 -6.69 -27.10
N ALA A 678 24.95 -5.54 -27.01
CA ALA A 678 25.10 -4.34 -27.85
C ALA A 678 25.18 -4.55 -29.39
N ALA A 679 24.04 -4.38 -30.06
CA ALA A 679 23.97 -3.48 -31.20
C ALA A 679 23.35 -2.16 -30.68
N THR A 680 24.21 -1.15 -30.44
CA THR A 680 23.95 0.28 -30.20
C THR A 680 22.51 0.74 -29.89
N VAL A 681 22.33 1.42 -28.75
CA VAL A 681 21.44 2.60 -28.63
C VAL A 681 22.30 3.81 -28.39
#